data_AF-A0A428PB32-F1
#
_entry.id   AF-A0A428PB32-F1
#
_cell.length_a   1.000
_cell.length_b   1.000
_cell.length_c   1.000
_cell.angle_alpha   90.00
_cell.angle_beta   90.00
_cell.angle_gamma   90.00
#
_symmetry.space_group_name_H-M   'P 1'
#
loop_
_entity.id
_entity.type
_entity.pdbx_description
1 polymer ?
#
loop_
_entity_poly.entity_id
_entity_poly.type
_entity_poly.pdbx_seq_one_letter_code
_entity_poly.pdbx_strand_id
1 'polypeptide(L)'
;MLAKKGLRRQLASQPFPIPRDSQCFFIASIYEKYCLRPVQAWLYVQQASSRLQAYLLQKGQRPPPTPSSLQLEQRIFWSCFRAESEFHLGTGLPSSGLEELSYPDAFPAPPEMVGGDGLEPAGDSYDDGPSPGSDAQLRVLQQQRSWSYYLAEISLRRIIDDNARLVYAKGPEYWMRHPAQVVQQCRDSEMQISLWHHHLPPLIQFYQGQPPKNEFSDGLQMRFLEWREMVLRPVLYLVLHHHLQSQQPQQALPADALPLAAKAVEVCAATIVHNVSEQRHGGTWFVVRRPFSCACLIIAVALHPASGLLPPPNWRSLIKVSIQALRSWGCEAPDLDRMAGVLENMYHEASQAASSQNQTLNEVQIQEALEGIANTFRQWPEAPLYHWPEEEGLEYESVTFSSEDGVPLEGWFFPCRGSNKVLIMNHPRLFNRAGLPSHIEPWNTLTAPSGNNIDVNFIPDYKILHDAGYNILTHDFRNYGLSGRANGVLYSGGRYESRDVIGSIRYIRSRPDTRNMTLGLFPRCMGGNAAFHAISRLPEEFEGIRVIVTPQPISANMSTRVDLERRGIPLSYMEDLDKMVFWRTSLHLEQYSPIPAARSVTIPTYIYQVHDDINTRPEDVQAIFDAIPIPEKKLFWIENTTRRWDAYLHFQQQPEDILAWLEKYMN
;
A
#
# COMPACT_ATOMS: atom_id res chain seq x y z
N MET A 1 50.85 28.68 19.70
CA MET A 1 49.88 27.83 20.44
C MET A 1 49.52 28.34 21.85
N LEU A 2 50.44 28.93 22.61
CA LEU A 2 50.16 29.43 23.98
C LEU A 2 49.21 30.64 24.04
N ALA A 3 49.25 31.55 23.06
CA ALA A 3 48.33 32.69 22.97
C ALA A 3 46.85 32.28 22.74
N LYS A 4 46.59 31.21 21.98
CA LYS A 4 45.23 30.65 21.79
C LYS A 4 44.68 29.99 23.08
N LYS A 5 45.55 29.47 23.95
CA LYS A 5 45.16 28.92 25.27
C LYS A 5 44.80 30.03 26.27
N GLY A 6 45.47 31.20 26.21
CA GLY A 6 45.16 32.37 27.04
C GLY A 6 43.82 33.02 26.69
N LEU A 7 43.54 33.21 25.40
CA LEU A 7 42.26 33.77 24.92
C LEU A 7 41.06 32.86 25.27
N ARG A 8 41.23 31.53 25.14
CA ARG A 8 40.23 30.53 25.57
C ARG A 8 39.92 30.59 27.07
N ARG A 9 40.90 30.96 27.92
CA ARG A 9 40.71 31.12 29.37
C ARG A 9 39.95 32.38 29.76
N GLN A 10 40.09 33.49 29.03
CA GLN A 10 39.36 34.73 29.31
C GLN A 10 37.89 34.68 28.90
N LEU A 11 37.58 34.05 27.74
CA LEU A 11 36.20 33.87 27.26
C LEU A 11 35.38 32.90 28.14
N ALA A 12 36.02 32.02 28.90
CA ALA A 12 35.38 31.02 29.77
C ALA A 12 34.83 31.59 31.10
N SER A 13 35.13 32.86 31.42
CA SER A 13 34.75 33.50 32.69
C SER A 13 33.35 34.15 32.70
N GLN A 14 32.63 34.15 31.57
CA GLN A 14 31.27 34.68 31.50
C GLN A 14 30.24 33.58 31.84
N PRO A 15 29.32 33.81 32.81
CA PRO A 15 28.26 32.86 33.12
C PRO A 15 27.24 32.84 31.96
N PHE A 16 27.36 31.86 31.07
CA PHE A 16 26.31 31.53 30.11
C PHE A 16 25.45 30.40 30.70
N PRO A 17 24.20 30.66 31.14
CA PRO A 17 23.23 29.58 31.32
C PRO A 17 23.02 28.85 29.98
N ILE A 18 22.34 27.68 29.97
CA ILE A 18 21.95 26.99 28.72
C ILE A 18 21.47 28.07 27.74
N PRO A 19 22.09 28.22 26.56
CA PRO A 19 21.84 29.37 25.72
C PRO A 19 20.36 29.35 25.31
N ARG A 20 19.51 30.17 25.96
CA ARG A 20 18.08 30.30 25.63
C ARG A 20 17.93 30.73 24.16
N ASP A 21 18.90 31.48 23.67
CA ASP A 21 19.08 31.80 22.27
C ASP A 21 19.27 30.55 21.39
N SER A 22 20.07 29.54 21.78
CA SER A 22 20.12 28.25 21.04
C SER A 22 18.75 27.57 20.95
N GLN A 23 17.94 27.60 22.03
CA GLN A 23 16.57 27.07 21.99
C GLN A 23 15.69 27.87 21.03
N CYS A 24 15.76 29.20 21.11
CA CYS A 24 15.01 30.09 20.21
C CYS A 24 15.38 29.85 18.75
N PHE A 25 16.68 29.74 18.42
CA PHE A 25 17.13 29.45 17.06
C PHE A 25 16.70 28.06 16.59
N PHE A 26 16.77 27.06 17.47
CA PHE A 26 16.28 25.72 17.12
C PHE A 26 14.77 25.74 16.83
N ILE A 27 13.95 26.39 17.65
CA ILE A 27 12.50 26.53 17.41
C ILE A 27 12.23 27.35 16.14
N ALA A 28 12.96 28.44 15.91
CA ALA A 28 12.88 29.21 14.68
C ALA A 28 13.19 28.34 13.45
N SER A 29 14.16 27.42 13.56
CA SER A 29 14.44 26.47 12.48
C SER A 29 13.25 25.55 12.18
N ILE A 30 12.53 25.07 13.21
CA ILE A 30 11.32 24.25 13.03
C ILE A 30 10.25 25.03 12.27
N TYR A 31 10.03 26.29 12.63
CA TYR A 31 9.10 27.17 11.93
C TYR A 31 9.48 27.33 10.46
N GLU A 32 10.74 27.63 10.16
CA GLU A 32 11.18 27.79 8.76
C GLU A 32 11.10 26.48 7.96
N LYS A 33 11.33 25.32 8.59
CA LYS A 33 11.10 24.00 7.96
C LYS A 33 9.62 23.80 7.62
N TYR A 34 8.72 24.18 8.53
CA TYR A 34 7.27 24.12 8.30
C TYR A 34 6.83 25.06 7.17
N CYS A 35 7.48 26.22 7.04
CA CYS A 35 7.30 27.16 5.94
C CYS A 35 8.06 26.79 4.65
N LEU A 36 8.66 25.58 4.58
CA LEU A 36 9.42 25.09 3.41
C LEU A 36 10.56 26.01 2.97
N ARG A 37 11.24 26.64 3.94
CA ARG A 37 12.42 27.52 3.71
C ARG A 37 13.69 26.84 4.23
N PRO A 38 14.20 25.81 3.53
CA PRO A 38 15.28 24.94 4.02
C PRO A 38 16.58 25.70 4.30
N VAL A 39 16.94 26.69 3.49
CA VAL A 39 18.17 27.47 3.69
C VAL A 39 18.09 28.32 4.96
N GLN A 40 16.95 28.98 5.19
CA GLN A 40 16.75 29.79 6.39
C GLN A 40 16.69 28.92 7.65
N ALA A 41 16.00 27.77 7.55
CA ALA A 41 16.01 26.76 8.60
C ALA A 41 17.44 26.30 8.93
N TRP A 42 18.23 25.94 7.91
CA TRP A 42 19.63 25.54 8.11
C TRP A 42 20.46 26.64 8.78
N LEU A 43 20.33 27.90 8.36
CA LEU A 43 21.03 29.03 9.01
C LEU A 43 20.68 29.15 10.50
N TYR A 44 19.43 28.89 10.88
CA TYR A 44 19.04 28.87 12.29
C TYR A 44 19.56 27.64 13.03
N VAL A 45 19.60 26.47 12.40
CA VAL A 45 20.25 25.28 12.98
C VAL A 45 21.73 25.57 13.23
N GLN A 46 22.47 26.09 12.24
CA GLN A 46 23.88 26.48 12.41
C GLN A 46 24.08 27.45 13.57
N GLN A 47 23.20 28.45 13.68
CA GLN A 47 23.21 29.40 14.78
C GLN A 47 22.98 28.76 16.15
N ALA A 48 22.06 27.79 16.24
CA ALA A 48 21.81 27.04 17.47
C ALA A 48 23.02 26.16 17.84
N SER A 49 23.56 25.43 16.86
CA SER A 49 24.65 24.48 17.05
C SER A 49 25.99 25.13 17.34
N SER A 50 26.39 26.19 16.62
CA SER A 50 27.66 26.88 16.88
C SER A 50 27.68 27.52 18.28
N ARG A 51 26.54 28.04 18.75
CA ARG A 51 26.41 28.56 20.12
C ARG A 51 26.49 27.44 21.16
N LEU A 52 25.83 26.32 20.88
CA LEU A 52 25.89 25.14 21.74
C LEU A 52 27.32 24.58 21.80
N GLN A 53 27.99 24.47 20.66
CA GLN A 53 29.39 24.04 20.55
C GLN A 53 30.32 24.97 21.35
N ALA A 54 30.18 26.29 21.19
CA ALA A 54 30.93 27.27 21.97
C ALA A 54 30.67 27.13 23.48
N TYR A 55 29.41 26.91 23.87
CA TYR A 55 29.02 26.66 25.26
C TYR A 55 29.65 25.37 25.81
N LEU A 56 29.65 24.27 25.04
CA LEU A 56 30.20 22.97 25.46
C LEU A 56 31.73 22.98 25.55
N LEU A 57 32.41 23.71 24.67
CA LEU A 57 33.88 23.88 24.71
C LEU A 57 34.37 24.66 25.95
N GLN A 58 33.48 25.38 26.64
CA GLN A 58 33.79 26.13 27.87
C GLN A 58 33.61 25.29 29.16
N LYS A 59 33.12 24.04 29.06
CA LYS A 59 32.67 23.23 30.21
C LYS A 59 33.77 22.83 31.21
N GLY A 60 35.04 22.90 30.83
CA GLY A 60 36.20 22.55 31.69
C GLY A 60 36.47 23.45 32.91
N GLN A 61 35.63 24.47 33.19
CA GLN A 61 35.79 25.39 34.32
C GLN A 61 34.51 25.61 35.15
N ARG A 62 33.47 24.77 35.00
CA ARG A 62 32.15 24.99 35.62
C ARG A 62 31.83 24.00 36.74
N PRO A 63 31.00 24.40 37.74
CA PRO A 63 30.43 23.46 38.70
C PRO A 63 29.58 22.40 37.96
N PRO A 64 29.44 21.18 38.53
CA PRO A 64 28.66 20.13 37.92
C PRO A 64 27.22 20.60 37.66
N PRO A 65 26.66 20.35 36.46
CA PRO A 65 25.31 20.78 36.12
C PRO A 65 24.28 20.12 37.04
N THR A 66 23.19 20.82 37.35
CA THR A 66 22.03 20.21 38.00
C THR A 66 21.40 19.16 37.07
N PRO A 67 20.75 18.10 37.59
CA PRO A 67 20.14 17.06 36.76
C PRO A 67 19.19 17.62 35.68
N SER A 68 18.38 18.62 36.02
CA SER A 68 17.46 19.28 35.09
C SER A 68 18.18 20.07 34.00
N SER A 69 19.27 20.78 34.33
CA SER A 69 20.08 21.50 33.36
C SER A 69 20.82 20.55 32.41
N LEU A 70 21.30 19.42 32.93
CA LEU A 70 21.95 18.38 32.13
C LEU A 70 20.99 17.73 31.13
N GLN A 71 19.76 17.39 31.56
CA GLN A 71 18.73 16.85 30.68
C GLN A 71 18.37 17.82 29.55
N LEU A 72 18.22 19.11 29.86
CA LEU A 72 17.90 20.12 28.85
C LEU A 72 19.05 20.33 27.86
N GLU A 73 20.30 20.35 28.35
CA GLU A 73 21.51 20.44 27.53
C GLU A 73 21.65 19.24 26.58
N GLN A 74 21.39 18.02 27.06
CA GLN A 74 21.39 16.81 26.23
C GLN A 74 20.29 16.85 25.16
N ARG A 75 19.07 17.29 25.52
CA ARG A 75 17.95 17.37 24.58
C ARG A 75 18.22 18.36 23.45
N ILE A 76 18.71 19.56 23.76
CA ILE A 76 19.03 20.54 22.71
C ILE A 76 20.19 20.07 21.84
N PHE A 77 21.21 19.42 22.42
CA PHE A 77 22.31 18.84 21.66
C PHE A 77 21.81 17.84 20.63
N TRP A 78 21.09 16.82 21.06
CA TRP A 78 20.63 15.76 20.17
C TRP A 78 19.60 16.26 19.14
N SER A 79 18.82 17.27 19.51
CA SER A 79 17.90 17.94 18.59
C SER A 79 18.64 18.71 17.49
N CYS A 80 19.69 19.46 17.85
CA CYS A 80 20.54 20.17 16.88
C CYS A 80 21.34 19.19 16.00
N PHE A 81 21.94 18.16 16.61
CA PHE A 81 22.66 17.11 15.89
C PHE A 81 21.78 16.43 14.85
N ARG A 82 20.58 16.00 15.23
CA ARG A 82 19.61 15.39 14.31
C ARG A 82 19.25 16.33 13.17
N ALA A 83 19.00 17.61 13.47
CA ALA A 83 18.64 18.59 12.45
C ALA A 83 19.80 18.87 11.47
N GLU A 84 21.04 18.98 11.95
CA GLU A 84 22.21 19.17 11.09
C GLU A 84 22.44 17.99 10.15
N SER A 85 22.34 16.79 10.70
CA SER A 85 22.49 15.56 9.93
C SER A 85 21.46 15.43 8.79
N GLU A 86 20.19 15.78 9.05
CA GLU A 86 19.13 15.78 8.02
C GLU A 86 19.45 16.75 6.86
N PHE A 87 20.00 17.94 7.17
CA PHE A 87 20.45 18.87 6.13
C PHE A 87 21.68 18.35 5.39
N HIS A 88 22.66 17.82 6.10
CA HIS A 88 23.92 17.36 5.51
C HIS A 88 23.69 16.30 4.43
N LEU A 89 22.93 15.25 4.74
CA LEU A 89 22.62 14.17 3.80
C LEU A 89 21.77 14.65 2.61
N GLY A 90 20.81 15.53 2.84
CA GLY A 90 19.84 15.94 1.80
C GLY A 90 20.30 17.07 0.88
N THR A 91 21.27 17.89 1.32
CA THR A 91 21.65 19.13 0.62
C THR A 91 23.15 19.29 0.42
N GLY A 92 23.99 18.52 1.12
CA GLY A 92 25.43 18.71 1.12
C GLY A 92 25.90 19.99 1.82
N LEU A 93 25.02 20.68 2.54
CA LEU A 93 25.40 21.85 3.34
C LEU A 93 26.37 21.44 4.46
N PRO A 94 27.36 22.29 4.79
CA PRO A 94 28.37 21.95 5.78
C PRO A 94 27.77 21.86 7.18
N SER A 95 28.38 20.99 8.01
CA SER A 95 28.07 20.87 9.43
C SER A 95 28.74 21.99 10.24
N SER A 96 28.23 22.25 11.44
CA SER A 96 28.84 23.17 12.41
C SER A 96 30.06 22.55 13.13
N GLY A 97 30.28 21.24 12.99
CA GLY A 97 31.26 20.46 13.76
C GLY A 97 30.75 20.05 15.14
N LEU A 98 29.43 20.05 15.36
CA LEU A 98 28.81 19.55 16.59
C LEU A 98 29.01 18.03 16.74
N GLU A 99 29.07 17.31 15.62
CA GLU A 99 29.32 15.87 15.53
C GLU A 99 30.74 15.44 15.93
N GLU A 100 31.70 16.37 15.91
CA GLU A 100 33.09 16.11 16.29
C GLU A 100 33.29 16.14 17.82
N LEU A 101 32.29 16.62 18.56
CA LEU A 101 32.34 16.65 20.02
C LEU A 101 32.04 15.27 20.59
N SER A 102 32.93 14.76 21.45
CA SER A 102 32.70 13.58 22.30
C SER A 102 31.73 13.91 23.46
N TYR A 103 30.58 14.50 23.14
CA TYR A 103 29.57 14.90 24.11
C TYR A 103 28.19 14.89 23.46
N PRO A 104 27.13 14.44 24.14
CA PRO A 104 27.12 13.73 25.43
C PRO A 104 27.48 12.26 25.26
N ASP A 105 28.06 11.65 26.31
CA ASP A 105 28.41 10.22 26.33
C ASP A 105 27.16 9.29 26.31
N ALA A 106 25.99 9.83 26.63
CA ALA A 106 24.73 9.09 26.73
C ALA A 106 23.56 9.80 26.02
N PHE A 107 22.60 8.99 25.57
CA PHE A 107 21.29 9.47 25.15
C PHE A 107 20.55 10.16 26.31
N PRO A 108 19.63 11.10 26.02
CA PRO A 108 18.90 11.80 27.07
C PRO A 108 17.98 10.82 27.81
N ALA A 109 17.89 10.95 29.13
CA ALA A 109 16.96 10.17 29.93
C ALA A 109 15.51 10.64 29.68
N PRO A 110 14.52 9.71 29.68
CA PRO A 110 13.11 10.08 29.67
C PRO A 110 12.79 11.07 30.80
N PRO A 111 11.86 12.02 30.62
CA PRO A 111 11.36 12.82 31.73
C PRO A 111 10.85 11.92 32.86
N GLU A 112 11.07 12.31 34.13
CA GLU A 112 10.43 11.63 35.27
C GLU A 112 8.91 11.72 35.09
N MET A 113 8.28 10.58 34.84
CA MET A 113 6.83 10.51 34.59
C MET A 113 6.11 10.67 35.93
N VAL A 114 5.64 11.89 36.22
CA VAL A 114 4.78 12.16 37.37
C VAL A 114 3.45 11.44 37.15
N GLY A 115 3.28 10.28 37.79
CA GLY A 115 2.03 9.53 37.78
C GLY A 115 2.14 8.02 37.98
N GLY A 116 3.18 7.51 38.65
CA GLY A 116 3.42 6.07 38.83
C GLY A 116 3.57 5.58 40.27
N ASP A 117 3.40 6.42 41.28
CA ASP A 117 3.33 5.96 42.68
C ASP A 117 1.86 5.90 43.09
N GLY A 118 1.28 4.69 43.09
CA GLY A 118 0.04 4.40 43.80
C GLY A 118 -1.13 3.77 43.03
N LEU A 119 -0.90 2.92 42.03
CA LEU A 119 -1.97 2.03 41.52
C LEU A 119 -1.58 0.57 41.75
N GLU A 120 -1.90 0.08 42.93
CA GLU A 120 -2.13 -1.35 43.15
C GLU A 120 -3.21 -1.87 42.17
N PRO A 121 -3.20 -3.15 41.80
CA PRO A 121 -4.22 -3.70 40.93
C PRO A 121 -5.56 -3.70 41.69
N ALA A 122 -6.43 -2.72 41.39
CA ALA A 122 -7.78 -2.68 41.91
C ALA A 122 -8.56 -3.88 41.35
N GLY A 123 -8.94 -4.77 42.26
CA GLY A 123 -9.76 -5.93 41.96
C GLY A 123 -11.14 -5.57 41.41
N ASP A 124 -11.74 -6.58 40.81
CA ASP A 124 -13.05 -6.57 40.16
C ASP A 124 -14.13 -5.85 40.97
N SER A 125 -14.58 -4.69 40.47
CA SER A 125 -15.92 -4.19 40.76
C SER A 125 -16.44 -3.37 39.59
N TYR A 126 -17.54 -3.83 39.01
CA TYR A 126 -18.35 -3.14 38.03
C TYR A 126 -18.96 -1.87 38.64
N ASP A 127 -18.67 -0.69 38.08
CA ASP A 127 -19.57 0.46 38.16
C ASP A 127 -19.40 1.39 36.95
N ASP A 128 -20.52 1.91 36.48
CA ASP A 128 -20.78 2.47 35.15
C ASP A 128 -20.70 4.01 35.18
N GLY A 129 -19.75 4.59 34.44
CA GLY A 129 -19.58 6.04 34.26
C GLY A 129 -18.27 6.39 33.50
N PRO A 130 -18.21 7.48 32.71
CA PRO A 130 -17.04 7.78 31.88
C PRO A 130 -15.86 8.20 32.77
N SER A 131 -14.89 7.30 32.90
CA SER A 131 -13.76 7.43 33.82
C SER A 131 -12.74 8.48 33.32
N PRO A 132 -12.31 9.47 34.14
CA PRO A 132 -11.24 10.42 33.82
C PRO A 132 -9.84 9.77 33.66
N GLY A 133 -9.72 8.47 33.94
CA GLY A 133 -8.46 7.71 33.90
C GLY A 133 -7.92 7.42 32.50
N SER A 134 -8.79 7.37 31.48
CA SER A 134 -8.39 7.03 30.10
C SER A 134 -7.48 8.11 29.47
N ASP A 135 -7.80 9.39 29.66
CA ASP A 135 -7.05 10.51 29.11
C ASP A 135 -5.64 10.66 29.73
N ALA A 136 -5.50 10.42 31.02
CA ALA A 136 -4.21 10.49 31.69
C ALA A 136 -3.28 9.34 31.24
N GLN A 137 -3.81 8.13 31.11
CA GLN A 137 -3.08 6.97 30.61
C GLN A 137 -2.70 7.13 29.13
N LEU A 138 -3.61 7.66 28.30
CA LEU A 138 -3.31 7.98 26.90
C LEU A 138 -2.17 9.00 26.78
N ARG A 139 -2.17 10.06 27.61
CA ARG A 139 -1.08 11.06 27.63
C ARG A 139 0.26 10.45 28.00
N VAL A 140 0.30 9.57 29.01
CA VAL A 140 1.53 8.88 29.41
C VAL A 140 2.03 7.96 28.29
N LEU A 141 1.14 7.17 27.67
CA LEU A 141 1.49 6.32 26.52
C LEU A 141 2.00 7.13 25.33
N GLN A 142 1.39 8.27 25.03
CA GLN A 142 1.82 9.15 23.94
C GLN A 142 3.20 9.77 24.23
N GLN A 143 3.48 10.15 25.48
CA GLN A 143 4.80 10.64 25.89
C GLN A 143 5.86 9.54 25.80
N GLN A 144 5.57 8.32 26.26
CA GLN A 144 6.48 7.17 26.13
C GLN A 144 6.79 6.89 24.65
N ARG A 145 5.75 6.87 23.81
CA ARG A 145 5.89 6.64 22.37
C ARG A 145 6.73 7.72 21.69
N SER A 146 6.47 8.99 21.99
CA SER A 146 7.23 10.13 21.47
C SER A 146 8.70 10.06 21.89
N TRP A 147 8.96 9.64 23.12
CA TRP A 147 10.32 9.50 23.63
C TRP A 147 11.07 8.32 23.00
N SER A 148 10.41 7.16 22.86
CA SER A 148 10.96 6.01 22.14
C SER A 148 11.31 6.36 20.69
N TYR A 149 10.42 7.09 20.01
CA TYR A 149 10.66 7.58 18.66
C TYR A 149 11.87 8.53 18.60
N TYR A 150 11.94 9.51 19.50
CA TYR A 150 13.04 10.46 19.55
C TYR A 150 14.40 9.78 19.71
N LEU A 151 14.50 8.80 20.61
CA LEU A 151 15.73 8.02 20.81
C LEU A 151 16.07 7.14 19.59
N ALA A 152 15.07 6.46 19.02
CA ALA A 152 15.25 5.65 17.82
C ALA A 152 15.74 6.50 16.65
N GLU A 153 15.14 7.67 16.42
CA GLU A 153 15.54 8.61 15.35
C GLU A 153 17.00 9.04 15.46
N ILE A 154 17.47 9.42 16.65
CA ILE A 154 18.87 9.85 16.84
C ILE A 154 19.81 8.68 16.55
N SER A 155 19.49 7.49 17.09
CA SER A 155 20.32 6.31 16.92
C SER A 155 20.40 5.87 15.46
N LEU A 156 19.26 5.83 14.77
CA LEU A 156 19.20 5.51 13.34
C LEU A 156 19.96 6.53 12.52
N ARG A 157 19.79 7.83 12.79
CA ARG A 157 20.43 8.88 11.99
C ARG A 157 21.95 8.80 12.03
N ARG A 158 22.55 8.53 13.19
CA ARG A 158 24.00 8.31 13.31
C ARG A 158 24.49 7.18 12.40
N ILE A 159 23.74 6.08 12.36
CA ILE A 159 24.11 4.89 11.59
C ILE A 159 23.93 5.13 10.10
N ILE A 160 22.87 5.84 9.72
CA ILE A 160 22.66 6.27 8.33
C ILE A 160 23.82 7.17 7.89
N ASP A 161 24.24 8.13 8.72
CA ASP A 161 25.37 9.01 8.42
C ASP A 161 26.68 8.24 8.26
N ASP A 162 26.98 7.31 9.17
CA ASP A 162 28.19 6.48 9.12
C ASP A 162 28.20 5.59 7.86
N ASN A 163 27.06 4.98 7.54
CA ASN A 163 26.89 4.21 6.31
C ASN A 163 27.03 5.09 5.07
N ALA A 164 26.43 6.29 5.06
CA ALA A 164 26.52 7.24 3.96
C ALA A 164 27.98 7.63 3.72
N ARG A 165 28.73 7.99 4.77
CA ARG A 165 30.16 8.30 4.67
C ARG A 165 30.94 7.11 4.13
N LEU A 166 30.71 5.91 4.64
CA LEU A 166 31.44 4.71 4.20
C LEU A 166 31.17 4.37 2.73
N VAL A 167 29.92 4.45 2.29
CA VAL A 167 29.48 4.12 0.92
C VAL A 167 29.92 5.20 -0.07
N TYR A 168 29.69 6.48 0.25
CA TYR A 168 29.78 7.58 -0.71
C TYR A 168 31.12 8.33 -0.70
N ALA A 169 31.97 8.20 0.34
CA ALA A 169 33.24 8.94 0.41
C ALA A 169 34.20 8.69 -0.76
N LYS A 170 34.14 7.50 -1.38
CA LYS A 170 35.03 7.13 -2.50
C LYS A 170 34.38 7.35 -3.88
N GLY A 171 33.07 7.60 -3.91
CA GLY A 171 32.31 7.94 -5.11
C GLY A 171 32.18 6.83 -6.18
N PRO A 172 31.51 7.15 -7.31
CA PRO A 172 31.15 6.18 -8.34
C PRO A 172 32.32 5.50 -9.05
N GLU A 173 33.45 6.18 -9.22
CA GLU A 173 34.65 5.59 -9.81
C GLU A 173 35.18 4.41 -8.98
N TYR A 174 35.16 4.55 -7.65
CA TYR A 174 35.55 3.47 -6.76
C TYR A 174 34.56 2.31 -6.86
N TRP A 175 33.25 2.61 -6.90
CA TRP A 175 32.23 1.56 -7.01
C TRP A 175 32.47 0.68 -8.24
N MET A 176 32.70 1.30 -9.40
CA MET A 176 32.96 0.60 -10.66
C MET A 176 34.25 -0.23 -10.66
N ARG A 177 35.30 0.22 -9.95
CA ARG A 177 36.57 -0.52 -9.83
C ARG A 177 36.51 -1.65 -8.79
N HIS A 178 35.54 -1.61 -7.88
CA HIS A 178 35.45 -2.49 -6.71
C HIS A 178 34.04 -3.04 -6.48
N PRO A 179 33.41 -3.68 -7.49
CA PRO A 179 32.00 -4.09 -7.42
C PRO A 179 31.73 -5.12 -6.32
N ALA A 180 32.68 -6.04 -6.06
CA ALA A 180 32.56 -7.03 -5.00
C ALA A 180 32.51 -6.39 -3.60
N GLN A 181 33.34 -5.38 -3.35
CA GLN A 181 33.36 -4.66 -2.07
C GLN A 181 32.06 -3.88 -1.84
N VAL A 182 31.53 -3.23 -2.88
CA VAL A 182 30.27 -2.49 -2.80
C VAL A 182 29.10 -3.43 -2.50
N VAL A 183 29.01 -4.55 -3.21
CA VAL A 183 27.95 -5.55 -2.98
C VAL A 183 28.05 -6.14 -1.58
N GLN A 184 29.26 -6.43 -1.08
CA GLN A 184 29.43 -6.93 0.29
C GLN A 184 28.98 -5.89 1.33
N GLN A 185 29.40 -4.64 1.18
CA GLN A 185 29.02 -3.56 2.09
C GLN A 185 27.49 -3.35 2.12
N CYS A 186 26.83 -3.49 0.98
CA CYS A 186 25.37 -3.46 0.91
C CYS A 186 24.72 -4.59 1.72
N ARG A 187 25.26 -5.82 1.68
CA ARG A 187 24.75 -6.94 2.49
C ARG A 187 24.93 -6.70 3.98
N ASP A 188 26.11 -6.23 4.36
CA ASP A 188 26.41 -5.94 5.77
C ASP A 188 25.44 -4.86 6.29
N SER A 189 25.12 -3.86 5.45
CA SER A 189 24.13 -2.83 5.76
C SER A 189 22.71 -3.38 5.86
N GLU A 190 22.27 -4.26 4.97
CA GLU A 190 20.96 -4.92 5.04
C GLU A 190 20.79 -5.77 6.31
N MET A 191 21.86 -6.42 6.76
CA MET A 191 21.88 -7.14 8.03
C MET A 191 21.72 -6.18 9.21
N GLN A 192 22.44 -5.05 9.20
CA GLN A 192 22.26 -4.01 10.22
C GLN A 192 20.83 -3.46 10.23
N ILE A 193 20.26 -3.15 9.06
CA ILE A 193 18.88 -2.67 8.93
C ILE A 193 17.91 -3.66 9.58
N SER A 194 18.07 -4.95 9.30
CA SER A 194 17.21 -6.00 9.84
C SER A 194 17.36 -6.14 11.37
N LEU A 195 18.59 -6.07 11.88
CA LEU A 195 18.88 -6.12 13.31
C LEU A 195 18.26 -4.92 14.05
N TRP A 196 18.41 -3.71 13.51
CA TRP A 196 17.85 -2.49 14.10
C TRP A 196 16.33 -2.51 14.14
N HIS A 197 15.71 -3.00 13.06
CA HIS A 197 14.26 -3.17 13.00
C HIS A 197 13.74 -4.11 14.09
N HIS A 198 14.43 -5.22 14.33
CA HIS A 198 14.07 -6.20 15.36
C HIS A 198 14.17 -5.66 16.80
N HIS A 199 15.09 -4.72 17.04
CA HIS A 199 15.29 -4.11 18.35
C HIS A 199 14.43 -2.87 18.62
N LEU A 200 13.54 -2.48 17.70
CA LEU A 200 12.61 -1.39 17.95
C LEU A 200 11.63 -1.75 19.09
N PRO A 201 11.34 -0.84 20.03
CA PRO A 201 10.32 -1.06 21.05
C PRO A 201 8.94 -1.33 20.43
N PRO A 202 8.11 -2.22 21.03
CA PRO A 202 6.78 -2.56 20.50
C PRO A 202 5.87 -1.35 20.25
N LEU A 203 6.04 -0.26 21.03
CA LEU A 203 5.27 0.97 20.92
C LEU A 203 5.46 1.73 19.59
N ILE A 204 6.59 1.52 18.92
CA ILE A 204 6.99 2.20 17.68
C ILE A 204 7.40 1.21 16.58
N GLN A 205 7.17 -0.08 16.80
CA GLN A 205 7.46 -1.13 15.83
C GLN A 205 6.47 -1.08 14.65
N PHE A 206 6.92 -1.52 13.49
CA PHE A 206 6.15 -1.60 12.25
C PHE A 206 6.52 -2.87 11.49
N TYR A 207 5.67 -3.34 10.58
CA TYR A 207 5.91 -4.53 9.78
C TYR A 207 5.67 -4.24 8.30
N GLN A 208 6.47 -4.85 7.43
CA GLN A 208 6.26 -4.70 5.99
C GLN A 208 4.89 -5.26 5.59
N GLY A 209 4.18 -4.56 4.71
CA GLY A 209 2.85 -4.95 4.24
C GLY A 209 1.69 -4.64 5.19
N GLN A 210 1.95 -4.10 6.38
CA GLN A 210 0.92 -3.65 7.32
C GLN A 210 0.86 -2.12 7.38
N PRO A 211 -0.33 -1.51 7.50
CA PRO A 211 -0.43 -0.07 7.75
C PRO A 211 0.21 0.27 9.11
N PRO A 212 0.98 1.36 9.20
CA PRO A 212 1.60 1.75 10.45
C PRO A 212 0.53 2.11 11.49
N LYS A 213 0.72 1.62 12.72
CA LYS A 213 -0.25 1.77 13.81
C LYS A 213 -0.40 3.21 14.31
N ASN A 214 0.57 4.08 13.99
CA ASN A 214 0.64 5.47 14.42
C ASN A 214 1.70 6.25 13.61
N GLU A 215 1.67 7.58 13.73
CA GLU A 215 2.58 8.52 13.05
C GLU A 215 4.08 8.28 13.32
N PHE A 216 4.46 7.73 14.47
CA PHE A 216 5.86 7.46 14.80
C PHE A 216 6.36 6.19 14.12
N SER A 217 5.54 5.13 14.11
CA SER A 217 5.80 3.91 13.34
C SER A 217 5.90 4.22 11.84
N ASP A 218 5.02 5.09 11.34
CA ASP A 218 5.04 5.59 9.96
C ASP A 218 6.34 6.36 9.64
N GLY A 219 6.70 7.31 10.51
CA GLY A 219 7.95 8.06 10.41
C GLY A 219 9.21 7.18 10.40
N LEU A 220 9.24 6.14 11.23
CA LEU A 220 10.36 5.19 11.23
C LEU A 220 10.37 4.32 9.97
N GLN A 221 9.21 3.86 9.51
CA GLN A 221 9.12 3.11 8.26
C GLN A 221 9.72 3.90 7.09
N MET A 222 9.43 5.21 7.00
CA MET A 222 10.07 6.12 6.04
C MET A 222 11.60 6.13 6.17
N ARG A 223 12.14 6.25 7.39
CA ARG A 223 13.60 6.27 7.61
C ARG A 223 14.28 4.97 7.21
N PHE A 224 13.63 3.83 7.44
CA PHE A 224 14.17 2.54 7.03
C PHE A 224 14.16 2.38 5.51
N LEU A 225 13.14 2.88 4.81
CA LEU A 225 13.15 2.95 3.35
C LEU A 225 14.25 3.90 2.83
N GLU A 226 14.43 5.05 3.49
CA GLU A 226 15.51 6.00 3.19
C GLU A 226 16.88 5.33 3.28
N TRP A 227 17.16 4.62 4.38
CA TRP A 227 18.41 3.90 4.60
C TRP A 227 18.62 2.79 3.56
N ARG A 228 17.59 1.97 3.29
CA ARG A 228 17.65 0.89 2.28
C ARG A 228 17.96 1.43 0.88
N GLU A 229 17.26 2.46 0.43
CA GLU A 229 17.51 3.05 -0.88
C GLU A 229 18.95 3.56 -0.98
N MET A 230 19.45 4.23 0.07
CA MET A 230 20.79 4.80 0.09
C MET A 230 21.88 3.73 -0.06
N VAL A 231 21.73 2.57 0.58
CA VAL A 231 22.72 1.48 0.53
C VAL A 231 22.62 0.63 -0.75
N LEU A 232 21.42 0.53 -1.33
CA LEU A 232 21.17 -0.22 -2.56
C LEU A 232 21.51 0.58 -3.83
N ARG A 233 21.44 1.91 -3.79
CA ARG A 233 21.69 2.79 -4.95
C ARG A 233 23.06 2.56 -5.63
N PRO A 234 24.19 2.38 -4.92
CA PRO A 234 25.47 2.07 -5.57
C PRO A 234 25.44 0.76 -6.36
N VAL A 235 24.68 -0.25 -5.90
CA VAL A 235 24.53 -1.52 -6.61
C VAL A 235 23.68 -1.33 -7.87
N LEU A 236 22.59 -0.55 -7.77
CA LEU A 236 21.80 -0.16 -8.94
C LEU A 236 22.65 0.60 -9.97
N TYR A 237 23.48 1.54 -9.50
CA TYR A 237 24.44 2.26 -10.34
C TYR A 237 25.39 1.30 -11.06
N LEU A 238 25.98 0.33 -10.34
CA LEU A 238 26.88 -0.67 -10.93
C LEU A 238 26.20 -1.45 -12.06
N VAL A 239 24.98 -1.94 -11.85
CA VAL A 239 24.26 -2.73 -12.85
C VAL A 239 23.91 -1.91 -14.09
N LEU A 240 23.43 -0.67 -13.91
CA LEU A 240 23.09 0.21 -15.03
C LEU A 240 24.32 0.63 -15.85
N HIS A 241 25.44 0.95 -15.19
CA HIS A 241 26.63 1.46 -15.86
C HIS A 241 27.57 0.38 -16.39
N HIS A 242 27.58 -0.83 -15.81
CA HIS A 242 28.38 -1.96 -16.33
C HIS A 242 27.93 -2.35 -17.74
N HIS A 243 26.62 -2.37 -17.98
CA HIS A 243 26.06 -2.66 -19.30
C HIS A 243 26.50 -1.65 -20.37
N LEU A 244 26.56 -0.36 -20.03
CA LEU A 244 26.95 0.74 -20.92
C LEU A 244 28.43 0.72 -21.35
N GLN A 245 29.28 -0.04 -20.65
CA GLN A 245 30.75 -0.06 -20.84
C GLN A 245 31.25 -1.31 -21.59
N SER A 246 30.37 -1.94 -22.38
CA SER A 246 30.53 -3.24 -23.07
C SER A 246 31.67 -3.36 -24.10
N GLN A 247 32.68 -2.48 -24.09
CA GLN A 247 33.86 -2.52 -24.98
C GLN A 247 35.22 -2.78 -24.29
N GLN A 248 35.27 -3.05 -22.97
CA GLN A 248 36.51 -3.43 -22.28
C GLN A 248 36.36 -4.69 -21.43
N PRO A 249 37.43 -5.51 -21.26
CA PRO A 249 37.42 -6.66 -20.36
C PRO A 249 37.35 -6.19 -18.90
N GLN A 250 36.14 -5.95 -18.40
CA GLN A 250 35.88 -5.57 -17.02
C GLN A 250 35.58 -6.81 -16.16
N GLN A 251 35.82 -6.69 -14.85
CA GLN A 251 35.46 -7.69 -13.87
C GLN A 251 33.96 -8.02 -13.98
N ALA A 252 33.63 -9.31 -13.93
CA ALA A 252 32.25 -9.75 -13.86
C ALA A 252 31.59 -9.20 -12.59
N LEU A 253 30.34 -8.75 -12.70
CA LEU A 253 29.56 -8.36 -11.52
C LEU A 253 29.34 -9.58 -10.62
N PRO A 254 29.36 -9.41 -9.28
CA PRO A 254 28.93 -10.46 -8.37
C PRO A 254 27.53 -10.96 -8.70
N ALA A 255 27.27 -12.26 -8.56
CA ALA A 255 25.98 -12.88 -8.92
C ALA A 255 24.77 -12.19 -8.28
N ASP A 256 24.93 -11.69 -7.05
CA ASP A 256 23.84 -11.08 -6.29
C ASP A 256 23.64 -9.58 -6.59
N ALA A 257 24.46 -8.98 -7.48
CA ALA A 257 24.33 -7.58 -7.85
C ALA A 257 22.98 -7.29 -8.54
N LEU A 258 22.54 -8.17 -9.45
CA LEU A 258 21.29 -8.00 -10.18
C LEU A 258 20.05 -8.13 -9.27
N PRO A 259 19.93 -9.18 -8.41
CA PRO A 259 18.86 -9.24 -7.40
C PRO A 259 18.83 -8.04 -6.44
N LEU A 260 19.98 -7.56 -5.97
CA LEU A 260 20.04 -6.38 -5.09
C LEU A 260 19.65 -5.10 -5.83
N ALA A 261 20.04 -4.94 -7.09
CA ALA A 261 19.61 -3.82 -7.91
C ALA A 261 18.09 -3.85 -8.18
N ALA A 262 17.50 -5.03 -8.42
CA ALA A 262 16.05 -5.18 -8.53
C ALA A 262 15.33 -4.77 -7.23
N LYS A 263 15.86 -5.19 -6.07
CA LYS A 263 15.38 -4.73 -4.75
C LYS A 263 15.49 -3.21 -4.58
N ALA A 264 16.53 -2.57 -5.13
CA ALA A 264 16.66 -1.12 -5.13
C ALA A 264 15.49 -0.43 -5.85
N VAL A 265 15.05 -1.00 -6.98
CA VAL A 265 13.92 -0.51 -7.77
C VAL A 265 12.60 -0.67 -7.00
N GLU A 266 12.40 -1.80 -6.33
CA GLU A 266 11.24 -2.03 -5.46
C GLU A 266 11.20 -1.03 -4.30
N VAL A 267 12.33 -0.78 -3.63
CA VAL A 267 12.43 0.21 -2.56
C VAL A 267 12.14 1.62 -3.09
N CYS A 268 12.58 1.96 -4.30
CA CYS A 268 12.23 3.23 -4.93
C CYS A 268 10.71 3.36 -5.15
N ALA A 269 10.05 2.30 -5.64
CA ALA A 269 8.61 2.29 -5.82
C ALA A 269 7.86 2.44 -4.49
N ALA A 270 8.26 1.68 -3.46
CA ALA A 270 7.67 1.77 -2.12
C ALA A 270 7.86 3.16 -1.50
N THR A 271 9.04 3.77 -1.70
CA THR A 271 9.34 5.12 -1.20
C THR A 271 8.46 6.18 -1.86
N ILE A 272 8.18 6.06 -3.16
CA ILE A 272 7.25 6.97 -3.84
C ILE A 272 5.86 6.85 -3.23
N VAL A 273 5.32 5.64 -3.09
CA VAL A 273 3.96 5.43 -2.54
C VAL A 273 3.83 5.95 -1.12
N HIS A 274 4.85 5.75 -0.29
CA HIS A 274 4.82 6.12 1.12
C HIS A 274 4.97 7.65 1.35
N ASN A 275 5.71 8.36 0.49
CA ASN A 275 6.06 9.77 0.68
C ASN A 275 5.14 10.79 -0.04
N VAL A 276 3.93 10.40 -0.44
CA VAL A 276 2.97 11.26 -1.19
C VAL A 276 2.00 12.03 -0.28
N SER A 277 2.18 11.96 1.04
CA SER A 277 1.31 12.64 2.01
C SER A 277 1.25 14.17 1.83
N GLU A 278 0.03 14.72 1.85
CA GLU A 278 -0.23 16.16 1.86
C GLU A 278 -0.10 16.79 3.26
N GLN A 279 0.22 15.99 4.29
CA GLN A 279 0.33 16.49 5.65
C GLN A 279 1.58 17.36 5.82
N ARG A 280 1.36 18.60 6.28
CA ARG A 280 2.45 19.53 6.57
C ARG A 280 3.09 19.25 7.92
N HIS A 281 4.40 19.05 7.92
CA HIS A 281 5.22 18.95 9.13
C HIS A 281 6.63 19.49 8.87
N GLY A 282 7.44 19.62 9.93
CA GLY A 282 8.81 20.14 9.83
C GLY A 282 9.79 19.26 9.05
N GLY A 283 9.34 18.19 8.39
CA GLY A 283 10.14 17.34 7.50
C GLY A 283 9.62 17.29 6.07
N THR A 284 8.47 17.91 5.77
CA THR A 284 7.77 17.83 4.48
C THR A 284 8.72 18.07 3.31
N TRP A 285 9.52 19.15 3.34
CA TRP A 285 10.45 19.48 2.26
C TRP A 285 11.45 18.35 1.93
N PHE A 286 11.94 17.61 2.93
CA PHE A 286 12.86 16.48 2.70
C PHE A 286 12.12 15.26 2.17
N VAL A 287 10.94 14.98 2.73
CA VAL A 287 10.12 13.81 2.36
C VAL A 287 9.70 13.89 0.90
N VAL A 288 9.19 15.03 0.44
CA VAL A 288 8.65 15.20 -0.93
C VAL A 288 9.73 15.25 -2.02
N ARG A 289 10.98 15.59 -1.65
CA ARG A 289 12.13 15.50 -2.56
C ARG A 289 12.58 14.07 -2.81
N ARG A 290 12.19 13.12 -1.95
CA ARG A 290 12.62 11.73 -2.04
C ARG A 290 11.97 10.98 -3.21
N PRO A 291 10.64 11.08 -3.44
CA PRO A 291 10.00 10.59 -4.66
C PRO A 291 10.71 11.02 -5.94
N PHE A 292 11.20 12.27 -6.03
CA PHE A 292 11.96 12.73 -7.20
C PHE A 292 13.18 11.85 -7.49
N SER A 293 14.05 11.61 -6.50
CA SER A 293 15.25 10.78 -6.72
C SER A 293 14.88 9.35 -7.11
N CYS A 294 13.89 8.74 -6.43
CA CYS A 294 13.42 7.40 -6.74
C CYS A 294 12.81 7.32 -8.15
N ALA A 295 12.07 8.35 -8.56
CA ALA A 295 11.47 8.46 -9.88
C ALA A 295 12.54 8.57 -10.97
N CYS A 296 13.60 9.37 -10.77
CA CYS A 296 14.74 9.43 -11.68
C CYS A 296 15.44 8.06 -11.83
N LEU A 297 15.62 7.31 -10.73
CA LEU A 297 16.22 5.97 -10.77
C LEU A 297 15.34 4.97 -11.53
N ILE A 298 14.02 5.01 -11.33
CA ILE A 298 13.08 4.16 -12.07
C ILE A 298 13.09 4.50 -13.57
N ILE A 299 13.13 5.79 -13.92
CA ILE A 299 13.26 6.24 -15.32
C ILE A 299 14.58 5.73 -15.90
N ALA A 300 15.69 5.79 -15.15
CA ALA A 300 16.97 5.28 -15.62
C ALA A 300 16.90 3.78 -15.93
N VAL A 301 16.22 2.98 -15.11
CA VAL A 301 15.96 1.56 -15.42
C VAL A 301 15.11 1.39 -16.68
N ALA A 302 14.04 2.17 -16.81
CA ALA A 302 13.15 2.10 -17.99
C ALA A 302 13.88 2.44 -19.30
N LEU A 303 14.89 3.31 -19.26
CA LEU A 303 15.69 3.72 -20.41
C LEU A 303 16.82 2.74 -20.77
N HIS A 304 17.13 1.76 -19.90
CA HIS A 304 18.26 0.84 -20.09
C HIS A 304 17.82 -0.63 -19.96
N PRO A 305 16.89 -1.13 -20.81
CA PRO A 305 16.36 -2.49 -20.70
C PRO A 305 17.43 -3.59 -20.80
N ALA A 306 18.53 -3.30 -21.49
CA ALA A 306 19.62 -4.24 -21.66
C ALA A 306 20.52 -4.40 -20.41
N SER A 307 20.25 -3.67 -19.32
CA SER A 307 20.85 -3.93 -18.00
C SER A 307 20.32 -5.20 -17.32
N GLY A 308 19.26 -5.83 -17.86
CA GLY A 308 18.60 -6.99 -17.27
C GLY A 308 17.66 -6.66 -16.10
N LEU A 309 17.43 -5.37 -15.84
CA LEU A 309 16.46 -4.90 -14.84
C LEU A 309 15.17 -4.49 -15.53
N LEU A 310 14.04 -4.73 -14.86
CA LEU A 310 12.74 -4.27 -15.31
C LEU A 310 12.26 -3.13 -14.39
N PRO A 311 11.70 -2.04 -14.95
CA PRO A 311 11.03 -1.04 -14.13
C PRO A 311 9.74 -1.65 -13.53
N PRO A 312 9.21 -1.10 -12.42
CA PRO A 312 7.94 -1.57 -11.86
C PRO A 312 6.83 -1.51 -12.92
N PRO A 313 5.88 -2.47 -12.97
CA PRO A 313 4.83 -2.48 -13.99
C PRO A 313 4.01 -1.18 -14.05
N ASN A 314 3.81 -0.54 -12.89
CA ASN A 314 3.10 0.72 -12.72
C ASN A 314 4.04 1.95 -12.72
N TRP A 315 5.28 1.85 -13.22
CA TRP A 315 6.27 2.93 -13.12
C TRP A 315 5.74 4.27 -13.63
N ARG A 316 5.01 4.29 -14.76
CA ARG A 316 4.42 5.51 -15.32
C ARG A 316 3.51 6.22 -14.32
N SER A 317 2.69 5.46 -13.60
CA SER A 317 1.82 6.00 -12.54
C SER A 317 2.64 6.51 -11.37
N LEU A 318 3.69 5.79 -10.95
CA LEU A 318 4.60 6.24 -9.88
C LEU A 318 5.30 7.57 -10.21
N ILE A 319 5.72 7.76 -11.46
CA ILE A 319 6.33 9.04 -11.89
C ILE A 319 5.28 10.17 -11.87
N LYS A 320 4.06 9.93 -12.38
CA LYS A 320 2.97 10.92 -12.34
C LYS A 320 2.62 11.32 -10.90
N VAL A 321 2.52 10.35 -10.00
CA VAL A 321 2.28 10.57 -8.57
C VAL A 321 3.41 11.40 -7.96
N SER A 322 4.67 11.11 -8.29
CA SER A 322 5.82 11.91 -7.86
C SER A 322 5.75 13.36 -8.37
N ILE A 323 5.38 13.57 -9.64
CA ILE A 323 5.21 14.91 -10.22
C ILE A 323 4.09 15.67 -9.49
N GLN A 324 2.95 15.03 -9.24
CA GLN A 324 1.83 15.63 -8.52
C GLN A 324 2.22 16.00 -7.08
N ALA A 325 2.90 15.11 -6.37
CA ALA A 325 3.37 15.35 -5.01
C ALA A 325 4.37 16.50 -4.91
N LEU A 326 5.20 16.72 -5.94
CA LEU A 326 6.09 17.89 -5.99
C LEU A 326 5.32 19.18 -6.30
N ARG A 327 4.35 19.12 -7.24
CA ARG A 327 3.54 20.27 -7.65
C ARG A 327 2.62 20.79 -6.56
N SER A 328 2.10 19.92 -5.68
CA SER A 328 1.22 20.33 -4.59
C SER A 328 1.89 21.36 -3.65
N TRP A 329 3.22 21.32 -3.55
CA TRP A 329 4.01 22.26 -2.75
C TRP A 329 4.70 23.35 -3.58
N GLY A 330 4.54 23.34 -4.92
CA GLY A 330 5.30 24.19 -5.84
C GLY A 330 5.04 25.69 -5.67
N CYS A 331 3.83 26.07 -5.24
CA CYS A 331 3.47 27.47 -4.99
C CYS A 331 4.23 28.08 -3.79
N GLU A 332 4.67 27.26 -2.84
CA GLU A 332 5.38 27.68 -1.64
C GLU A 332 6.89 27.41 -1.70
N ALA A 333 7.29 26.39 -2.46
CA ALA A 333 8.67 25.97 -2.64
C ALA A 333 9.01 25.88 -4.14
N PRO A 334 9.49 26.98 -4.75
CA PRO A 334 9.78 27.02 -6.19
C PRO A 334 10.82 26.01 -6.67
N ASP A 335 11.68 25.50 -5.78
CA ASP A 335 12.61 24.42 -6.11
C ASP A 335 11.88 23.08 -6.35
N LEU A 336 10.81 22.80 -5.61
CA LEU A 336 9.99 21.59 -5.81
C LEU A 336 9.21 21.65 -7.14
N ASP A 337 8.70 22.83 -7.51
CA ASP A 337 8.06 23.03 -8.82
C ASP A 337 9.06 22.81 -9.97
N ARG A 338 10.29 23.31 -9.84
CA ARG A 338 11.37 23.03 -10.80
C ARG A 338 11.70 21.55 -10.88
N MET A 339 11.76 20.85 -9.75
CA MET A 339 11.96 19.40 -9.72
C MET A 339 10.82 18.66 -10.43
N ALA A 340 9.57 19.10 -10.27
CA ALA A 340 8.43 18.55 -10.99
C ALA A 340 8.58 18.74 -12.51
N GLY A 341 8.97 19.93 -12.96
CA GLY A 341 9.19 20.22 -14.39
C GLY A 341 10.34 19.40 -14.99
N VAL A 342 11.45 19.22 -14.26
CA VAL A 342 12.55 18.33 -14.68
C VAL A 342 12.07 16.89 -14.81
N LEU A 343 11.33 16.40 -13.81
CA LEU A 343 10.84 15.03 -13.81
C LEU A 343 9.80 14.79 -14.91
N GLU A 344 8.96 15.77 -15.21
CA GLU A 344 7.99 15.73 -16.31
C GLU A 344 8.70 15.66 -17.67
N ASN A 345 9.75 16.47 -17.89
CA ASN A 345 10.56 16.39 -19.10
C ASN A 345 11.22 15.00 -19.25
N MET A 346 11.86 14.51 -18.19
CA MET A 346 12.45 13.16 -18.18
C MET A 346 11.40 12.08 -18.45
N TYR A 347 10.20 12.22 -17.88
CA TYR A 347 9.09 11.29 -18.08
C TYR A 347 8.59 11.31 -19.52
N HIS A 348 8.49 12.48 -20.15
CA HIS A 348 8.11 12.60 -21.56
C HIS A 348 9.15 11.96 -22.48
N GLU A 349 10.43 12.26 -22.29
CA GLU A 349 11.53 11.65 -23.05
C GLU A 349 11.55 10.14 -22.86
N ALA A 350 11.43 9.66 -21.61
CA ALA A 350 11.41 8.23 -21.31
C ALA A 350 10.16 7.54 -21.82
N SER A 351 9.00 8.20 -21.82
CA SER A 351 7.77 7.66 -22.38
C SER A 351 7.86 7.57 -23.90
N GLN A 352 8.44 8.57 -24.57
CA GLN A 352 8.69 8.53 -26.01
C GLN A 352 9.72 7.46 -26.36
N ALA A 353 10.83 7.39 -25.62
CA ALA A 353 11.84 6.37 -25.78
C ALA A 353 11.27 4.98 -25.53
N ALA A 354 10.45 4.78 -24.49
CA ALA A 354 9.77 3.52 -24.21
C ALA A 354 8.63 3.20 -25.20
N SER A 355 8.03 4.20 -25.85
CA SER A 355 7.10 4.01 -26.98
C SER A 355 7.84 3.68 -28.28
N SER A 356 9.08 4.15 -28.43
CA SER A 356 9.99 3.85 -29.57
C SER A 356 10.79 2.55 -29.35
N GLN A 357 10.95 2.16 -28.09
CA GLN A 357 11.56 0.94 -27.56
C GLN A 357 10.51 0.07 -26.88
N ASN A 358 9.24 0.15 -27.31
CA ASN A 358 8.40 -1.02 -27.21
C ASN A 358 9.18 -2.05 -28.01
N GLN A 359 9.86 -2.95 -27.32
CA GLN A 359 10.30 -4.20 -27.89
C GLN A 359 9.00 -4.77 -28.44
N THR A 360 8.77 -4.60 -29.75
CA THR A 360 7.60 -5.16 -30.41
C THR A 360 7.70 -6.62 -30.03
N LEU A 361 6.77 -7.08 -29.19
CA LEU A 361 6.75 -8.49 -28.80
C LEU A 361 6.84 -9.23 -30.12
N ASN A 362 7.85 -10.06 -30.26
CA ASN A 362 7.96 -10.82 -31.49
C ASN A 362 6.76 -11.76 -31.58
N GLU A 363 6.46 -12.27 -32.77
CA GLU A 363 5.27 -13.09 -33.00
C GLU A 363 5.15 -14.25 -31.99
N VAL A 364 6.30 -14.84 -31.60
CA VAL A 364 6.35 -15.94 -30.62
C VAL A 364 5.92 -15.46 -29.23
N GLN A 365 6.44 -14.32 -28.76
CA GLN A 365 6.09 -13.75 -27.46
C GLN A 365 4.63 -13.31 -27.39
N ILE A 366 4.09 -12.75 -28.50
CA ILE A 366 2.67 -12.43 -28.59
C ILE A 366 1.86 -13.72 -28.46
N GLN A 367 2.18 -14.73 -29.27
CA GLN A 367 1.48 -16.00 -29.26
C GLN A 367 1.51 -16.69 -27.88
N GLU A 368 2.65 -16.73 -27.21
CA GLU A 368 2.80 -17.24 -25.85
C GLU A 368 1.93 -16.47 -24.85
N ALA A 369 1.86 -15.15 -24.96
CA ALA A 369 1.00 -14.33 -24.11
C ALA A 369 -0.49 -14.59 -24.39
N LEU A 370 -0.90 -14.70 -25.66
CA LEU A 370 -2.28 -15.05 -26.03
C LEU A 370 -2.67 -16.42 -25.48
N GLU A 371 -1.79 -17.42 -25.62
CA GLU A 371 -2.00 -18.75 -25.07
C GLU A 371 -2.13 -18.72 -23.55
N GLY A 372 -1.28 -17.95 -22.87
CA GLY A 372 -1.36 -17.72 -21.43
C GLY A 372 -2.72 -17.16 -21.02
N ILE A 373 -3.19 -16.10 -21.68
CA ILE A 373 -4.50 -15.48 -21.42
C ILE A 373 -5.63 -16.48 -21.67
N ALA A 374 -5.62 -17.16 -22.83
CA ALA A 374 -6.65 -18.13 -23.20
C ALA A 374 -6.72 -19.31 -22.22
N ASN A 375 -5.56 -19.76 -21.70
CA ASN A 375 -5.50 -20.83 -20.70
C ASN A 375 -6.16 -20.42 -19.38
N THR A 376 -6.16 -19.13 -19.01
CA THR A 376 -6.79 -18.67 -17.76
C THR A 376 -8.30 -18.93 -17.70
N PHE A 377 -8.96 -19.12 -18.85
CA PHE A 377 -10.39 -19.45 -18.90
C PHE A 377 -10.69 -20.89 -18.44
N ARG A 378 -9.66 -21.73 -18.29
CA ARG A 378 -9.78 -23.10 -17.77
C ARG A 378 -8.89 -23.40 -16.57
N GLN A 379 -7.83 -22.64 -16.39
CA GLN A 379 -6.80 -22.92 -15.41
C GLN A 379 -6.51 -21.68 -14.58
N TRP A 380 -6.58 -21.81 -13.27
CA TRP A 380 -6.20 -20.79 -12.29
C TRP A 380 -5.79 -21.47 -10.98
N PRO A 381 -4.97 -20.83 -10.14
CA PRO A 381 -4.65 -21.36 -8.82
C PRO A 381 -5.89 -21.32 -7.91
N GLU A 382 -6.27 -22.47 -7.35
CA GLU A 382 -7.44 -22.61 -6.47
C GLU A 382 -7.18 -22.02 -5.08
N ALA A 383 -7.94 -20.99 -4.70
CA ALA A 383 -7.81 -20.34 -3.41
C ALA A 383 -8.25 -21.24 -2.24
N PRO A 384 -7.45 -21.36 -1.16
CA PRO A 384 -7.88 -22.05 0.05
C PRO A 384 -8.96 -21.24 0.78
N LEU A 385 -9.76 -21.90 1.61
CA LEU A 385 -10.57 -21.22 2.62
C LEU A 385 -9.62 -20.68 3.70
N TYR A 386 -9.17 -19.44 3.50
CA TYR A 386 -8.19 -18.79 4.37
C TYR A 386 -8.83 -18.15 5.60
N HIS A 387 -10.07 -17.68 5.47
CA HIS A 387 -10.86 -17.10 6.55
C HIS A 387 -12.05 -17.96 6.94
N TRP A 388 -12.46 -17.84 8.20
CA TRP A 388 -13.57 -18.56 8.79
C TRP A 388 -14.55 -17.64 9.53
N PRO A 389 -15.87 -17.95 9.53
CA PRO A 389 -16.89 -17.20 10.27
C PRO A 389 -16.56 -16.86 11.72
N GLU A 390 -15.88 -17.77 12.42
CA GLU A 390 -15.52 -17.64 13.83
C GLU A 390 -14.60 -16.46 14.12
N GLU A 391 -13.87 -15.96 13.12
CA GLU A 391 -13.01 -14.77 13.25
C GLU A 391 -13.81 -13.53 13.67
N GLU A 392 -15.08 -13.45 13.28
CA GLU A 392 -16.02 -12.36 13.63
C GLU A 392 -17.10 -12.81 14.63
N GLY A 393 -16.93 -13.99 15.24
CA GLY A 393 -17.87 -14.55 16.21
C GLY A 393 -19.25 -14.90 15.63
N LEU A 394 -19.32 -15.19 14.32
CA LEU A 394 -20.58 -15.54 13.65
C LEU A 394 -20.95 -17.02 13.88
N GLU A 395 -22.18 -17.26 14.33
CA GLU A 395 -22.79 -18.59 14.27
C GLU A 395 -23.21 -18.91 12.83
N TYR A 396 -22.88 -20.12 12.37
CA TYR A 396 -23.20 -20.56 11.01
C TYR A 396 -23.48 -22.07 10.93
N GLU A 397 -24.19 -22.46 9.89
CA GLU A 397 -24.39 -23.83 9.45
C GLU A 397 -23.55 -24.08 8.20
N SER A 398 -22.71 -25.13 8.21
CA SER A 398 -22.15 -25.66 6.96
C SER A 398 -23.26 -26.35 6.17
N VAL A 399 -23.45 -25.95 4.92
CA VAL A 399 -24.54 -26.44 4.06
C VAL A 399 -24.01 -26.94 2.73
N THR A 400 -24.61 -28.03 2.24
CA THR A 400 -24.38 -28.55 0.89
C THR A 400 -25.72 -28.65 0.17
N PHE A 401 -25.80 -28.13 -1.06
CA PHE A 401 -27.01 -28.18 -1.88
C PHE A 401 -26.66 -28.29 -3.36
N SER A 402 -27.63 -28.70 -4.20
CA SER A 402 -27.38 -28.86 -5.63
C SER A 402 -27.63 -27.57 -6.42
N SER A 403 -26.79 -27.31 -7.41
CA SER A 403 -27.09 -26.42 -8.52
C SER A 403 -28.32 -26.91 -9.32
N GLU A 404 -28.83 -26.08 -10.24
CA GLU A 404 -29.92 -26.45 -11.16
C GLU A 404 -29.67 -27.79 -11.89
N ASP A 405 -28.42 -28.07 -12.26
CA ASP A 405 -27.99 -29.27 -12.99
C ASP A 405 -27.33 -30.34 -12.10
N GLY A 406 -27.50 -30.26 -10.77
CA GLY A 406 -27.10 -31.31 -9.83
C GLY A 406 -25.66 -31.27 -9.33
N VAL A 407 -24.89 -30.24 -9.68
CA VAL A 407 -23.53 -30.03 -9.13
C VAL A 407 -23.65 -29.72 -7.64
N PRO A 408 -22.94 -30.44 -6.74
CA PRO A 408 -22.96 -30.13 -5.32
C PRO A 408 -22.22 -28.81 -5.05
N LEU A 409 -22.85 -27.91 -4.29
CA LEU A 409 -22.34 -26.61 -3.91
C LEU A 409 -22.15 -26.57 -2.40
N GLU A 410 -20.95 -26.19 -1.98
CA GLU A 410 -20.55 -26.06 -0.58
C GLU A 410 -20.72 -24.61 -0.12
N GLY A 411 -21.31 -24.41 1.05
CA GLY A 411 -21.65 -23.07 1.54
C GLY A 411 -21.78 -22.94 3.05
N TRP A 412 -22.08 -21.71 3.46
CA TRP A 412 -22.42 -21.34 4.83
C TRP A 412 -23.76 -20.63 4.85
N PHE A 413 -24.60 -21.02 5.82
CA PHE A 413 -25.84 -20.33 6.14
C PHE A 413 -25.71 -19.70 7.52
N PHE A 414 -25.93 -18.38 7.61
CA PHE A 414 -25.85 -17.61 8.85
C PHE A 414 -27.27 -17.26 9.29
N PRO A 415 -27.84 -17.97 10.29
CA PRO A 415 -29.17 -17.69 10.78
C PRO A 415 -29.20 -16.40 11.61
N CYS A 416 -30.21 -15.55 11.38
CA CYS A 416 -30.48 -14.35 12.16
C CYS A 416 -31.85 -14.48 12.84
N ARG A 417 -31.86 -14.74 14.14
CA ARG A 417 -33.10 -15.03 14.90
C ARG A 417 -34.04 -13.82 14.87
N GLY A 418 -35.32 -14.08 14.58
CA GLY A 418 -36.35 -13.03 14.50
C GLY A 418 -36.37 -12.27 13.18
N SER A 419 -35.43 -12.53 12.26
CA SER A 419 -35.46 -11.98 10.90
C SER A 419 -36.38 -12.79 9.99
N ASN A 420 -37.04 -12.10 9.06
CA ASN A 420 -37.81 -12.68 7.96
C ASN A 420 -37.16 -12.40 6.58
N LYS A 421 -35.87 -12.04 6.55
CA LYS A 421 -35.14 -11.64 5.34
C LYS A 421 -33.91 -12.50 5.14
N VAL A 422 -33.63 -12.88 3.90
CA VAL A 422 -32.43 -13.63 3.51
C VAL A 422 -31.71 -12.91 2.38
N LEU A 423 -30.40 -12.76 2.51
CA LEU A 423 -29.50 -12.33 1.44
C LEU A 423 -28.67 -13.50 0.93
N ILE A 424 -28.67 -13.71 -0.38
CA ILE A 424 -27.79 -14.68 -1.04
C ILE A 424 -26.58 -13.93 -1.59
N MET A 425 -25.39 -14.33 -1.16
CA MET A 425 -24.12 -13.71 -1.51
C MET A 425 -23.28 -14.66 -2.36
N ASN A 426 -22.72 -14.12 -3.44
CA ASN A 426 -21.89 -14.87 -4.37
C ASN A 426 -20.53 -14.20 -4.56
N HIS A 427 -19.46 -15.00 -4.53
CA HIS A 427 -18.10 -14.52 -4.68
C HIS A 427 -17.75 -14.22 -6.17
N PRO A 428 -16.73 -13.38 -6.43
CA PRO A 428 -16.26 -13.10 -7.78
C PRO A 428 -15.36 -14.24 -8.33
N ARG A 429 -14.96 -14.16 -9.62
CA ARG A 429 -14.00 -15.12 -10.22
C ARG A 429 -12.68 -15.13 -9.43
N LEU A 430 -12.06 -16.31 -9.28
CA LEU A 430 -10.84 -16.63 -8.51
C LEU A 430 -11.02 -16.83 -7.00
N PHE A 431 -12.13 -16.37 -6.46
CA PHE A 431 -12.39 -16.37 -5.03
C PHE A 431 -13.14 -17.65 -4.63
N ASN A 432 -13.31 -17.82 -3.33
CA ASN A 432 -14.30 -18.72 -2.73
C ASN A 432 -15.18 -17.92 -1.76
N ARG A 433 -16.07 -18.59 -1.03
CA ARG A 433 -17.01 -17.98 -0.08
C ARG A 433 -16.34 -17.23 1.08
N ALA A 434 -15.06 -17.46 1.37
CA ALA A 434 -14.34 -16.74 2.42
C ALA A 434 -13.63 -15.50 1.87
N GLY A 435 -13.22 -15.50 0.59
CA GLY A 435 -12.40 -14.44 0.02
C GLY A 435 -11.32 -14.95 -0.91
N LEU A 436 -10.23 -14.18 -1.00
CA LEU A 436 -9.01 -14.55 -1.71
C LEU A 436 -7.77 -13.99 -0.98
N PRO A 437 -6.87 -14.84 -0.45
CA PRO A 437 -5.66 -14.39 0.23
C PRO A 437 -4.56 -14.00 -0.75
N SER A 438 -4.76 -12.94 -1.53
CA SER A 438 -3.80 -12.59 -2.59
C SER A 438 -2.53 -11.90 -2.12
N HIS A 439 -2.40 -11.64 -0.83
CA HIS A 439 -1.15 -11.17 -0.24
C HIS A 439 -0.08 -12.29 -0.15
N ILE A 440 -0.46 -13.56 -0.36
CA ILE A 440 0.45 -14.72 -0.39
C ILE A 440 0.53 -15.38 -1.78
N GLU A 441 1.60 -16.13 -2.02
CA GLU A 441 1.79 -16.87 -3.28
C GLU A 441 0.87 -18.10 -3.41
N PRO A 442 0.48 -18.49 -4.64
CA PRO A 442 0.84 -17.89 -5.94
C PRO A 442 -0.02 -16.69 -6.35
N TRP A 443 -1.03 -16.31 -5.54
CA TRP A 443 -1.99 -15.27 -5.91
C TRP A 443 -1.39 -13.87 -5.87
N ASN A 444 -0.38 -13.64 -5.03
CA ASN A 444 0.36 -12.38 -5.00
C ASN A 444 0.97 -12.09 -6.36
N THR A 445 1.82 -12.99 -6.87
CA THR A 445 2.40 -12.83 -8.20
C THR A 445 1.33 -12.72 -9.30
N LEU A 446 0.24 -13.50 -9.21
CA LEU A 446 -0.83 -13.47 -10.20
C LEU A 446 -1.54 -12.09 -10.28
N THR A 447 -1.70 -11.41 -9.16
CA THR A 447 -2.60 -10.26 -9.02
C THR A 447 -1.86 -8.92 -8.88
N ALA A 448 -0.56 -8.97 -8.54
CA ALA A 448 0.33 -7.82 -8.41
C ALA A 448 0.36 -6.89 -9.64
N PRO A 449 0.32 -7.37 -10.91
CA PRO A 449 0.27 -6.47 -12.07
C PRO A 449 -0.94 -5.54 -12.09
N SER A 450 -2.00 -5.93 -11.38
CA SER A 450 -3.22 -5.13 -11.22
C SER A 450 -3.33 -4.43 -9.86
N GLY A 451 -2.24 -4.40 -9.07
CA GLY A 451 -2.22 -3.85 -7.71
C GLY A 451 -3.10 -4.58 -6.70
N ASN A 452 -3.74 -5.68 -7.12
CA ASN A 452 -4.75 -6.41 -6.37
C ASN A 452 -4.15 -7.42 -5.39
N ASN A 453 -2.84 -7.42 -5.16
CA ASN A 453 -2.14 -8.34 -4.25
C ASN A 453 -2.34 -7.98 -2.76
N ILE A 454 -3.62 -7.90 -2.35
CA ILE A 454 -4.09 -7.65 -0.99
C ILE A 454 -4.98 -8.78 -0.50
N ASP A 455 -5.06 -8.93 0.82
CA ASP A 455 -6.06 -9.82 1.40
C ASP A 455 -7.46 -9.27 1.18
N VAL A 456 -8.36 -10.08 0.62
CA VAL A 456 -9.77 -9.73 0.49
C VAL A 456 -10.58 -10.76 1.25
N ASN A 457 -11.00 -10.37 2.46
CA ASN A 457 -11.77 -11.17 3.39
C ASN A 457 -13.26 -10.78 3.32
N PHE A 458 -14.15 -11.75 3.11
CA PHE A 458 -15.60 -11.51 3.08
C PHE A 458 -16.32 -11.77 4.41
N ILE A 459 -15.64 -12.28 5.44
CA ILE A 459 -16.27 -12.52 6.75
C ILE A 459 -16.82 -11.22 7.38
N PRO A 460 -16.13 -10.07 7.31
CA PRO A 460 -16.68 -8.80 7.79
C PRO A 460 -17.95 -8.36 7.05
N ASP A 461 -18.05 -8.61 5.74
CA ASP A 461 -19.28 -8.33 4.98
C ASP A 461 -20.48 -9.10 5.55
N TYR A 462 -20.25 -10.38 5.90
CA TYR A 462 -21.29 -11.22 6.50
C TYR A 462 -21.69 -10.72 7.89
N LYS A 463 -20.72 -10.28 8.69
CA LYS A 463 -20.98 -9.74 10.02
C LYS A 463 -21.86 -8.51 9.99
N ILE A 464 -21.52 -7.55 9.12
CA ILE A 464 -22.28 -6.29 8.98
C ILE A 464 -23.73 -6.57 8.55
N LEU A 465 -23.94 -7.48 7.60
CA LEU A 465 -25.29 -7.83 7.16
C LEU A 465 -26.06 -8.64 8.23
N HIS A 466 -25.38 -9.51 8.98
CA HIS A 466 -26.01 -10.26 10.07
C HIS A 466 -26.47 -9.33 11.19
N ASP A 467 -25.62 -8.38 11.58
CA ASP A 467 -25.94 -7.34 12.57
C ASP A 467 -27.08 -6.42 12.09
N ALA A 468 -27.20 -6.19 10.78
CA ALA A 468 -28.31 -5.46 10.17
C ALA A 468 -29.61 -6.28 10.08
N GLY A 469 -29.64 -7.50 10.63
CA GLY A 469 -30.84 -8.32 10.75
C GLY A 469 -31.15 -9.19 9.54
N TYR A 470 -30.15 -9.57 8.74
CA TYR A 470 -30.34 -10.47 7.59
C TYR A 470 -29.84 -11.90 7.91
N ASN A 471 -30.62 -12.91 7.51
CA ASN A 471 -30.06 -14.24 7.30
C ASN A 471 -29.18 -14.21 6.05
N ILE A 472 -28.10 -14.98 6.00
CA ILE A 472 -27.16 -14.93 4.87
C ILE A 472 -26.89 -16.35 4.37
N LEU A 473 -26.95 -16.53 3.05
CA LEU A 473 -26.43 -17.72 2.37
C LEU A 473 -25.26 -17.32 1.49
N THR A 474 -24.10 -17.95 1.68
CA THR A 474 -22.95 -17.85 0.77
C THR A 474 -22.51 -19.24 0.34
N HIS A 475 -21.96 -19.38 -0.85
CA HIS A 475 -21.46 -20.65 -1.37
C HIS A 475 -20.31 -20.45 -2.36
N ASP A 476 -19.52 -21.51 -2.53
CA ASP A 476 -18.56 -21.58 -3.61
C ASP A 476 -19.29 -21.90 -4.91
N PHE A 477 -19.06 -21.14 -5.97
CA PHE A 477 -19.53 -21.51 -7.30
C PHE A 477 -18.94 -22.86 -7.73
N ARG A 478 -19.60 -23.53 -8.68
CA ARG A 478 -19.03 -24.71 -9.36
C ARG A 478 -17.59 -24.41 -9.78
N ASN A 479 -16.70 -25.39 -9.70
CA ASN A 479 -15.28 -25.25 -10.04
C ASN A 479 -14.45 -24.33 -9.13
N TYR A 480 -15.02 -23.73 -8.07
CA TYR A 480 -14.29 -22.92 -7.11
C TYR A 480 -14.40 -23.51 -5.70
N GLY A 481 -13.45 -23.14 -4.84
CA GLY A 481 -13.37 -23.58 -3.45
C GLY A 481 -13.61 -25.08 -3.31
N LEU A 482 -14.54 -25.45 -2.44
CA LEU A 482 -14.87 -26.84 -2.14
C LEU A 482 -16.07 -27.40 -2.94
N SER A 483 -16.69 -26.59 -3.80
CA SER A 483 -17.83 -27.03 -4.62
C SER A 483 -17.43 -28.01 -5.73
N GLY A 484 -18.41 -28.78 -6.19
CA GLY A 484 -18.25 -29.77 -7.25
C GLY A 484 -17.67 -29.21 -8.55
N ARG A 485 -16.95 -30.07 -9.28
CA ARG A 485 -16.41 -29.75 -10.61
C ARG A 485 -17.44 -30.08 -11.69
N ALA A 486 -17.58 -29.21 -12.68
CA ALA A 486 -18.55 -29.35 -13.76
C ALA A 486 -18.09 -28.67 -15.06
N ASN A 487 -18.76 -29.01 -16.16
CA ASN A 487 -18.57 -28.38 -17.49
C ASN A 487 -17.12 -28.37 -17.98
N GLY A 488 -16.33 -29.39 -17.61
CA GLY A 488 -14.92 -29.50 -17.99
C GLY A 488 -13.99 -28.49 -17.33
N VAL A 489 -14.39 -27.92 -16.18
CA VAL A 489 -13.64 -26.92 -15.40
C VAL A 489 -13.28 -25.71 -16.25
N LEU A 490 -14.26 -24.83 -16.46
CA LEU A 490 -14.05 -23.58 -17.18
C LEU A 490 -14.78 -22.43 -16.49
N TYR A 491 -14.22 -21.23 -16.63
CA TYR A 491 -14.88 -19.97 -16.34
C TYR A 491 -15.75 -19.60 -17.54
N SER A 492 -17.04 -19.33 -17.33
CA SER A 492 -18.01 -19.05 -18.42
C SER A 492 -18.61 -17.65 -18.40
N GLY A 493 -18.00 -16.73 -17.65
CA GLY A 493 -18.50 -15.36 -17.55
C GLY A 493 -19.78 -15.20 -16.72
N GLY A 494 -20.22 -16.24 -16.01
CA GLY A 494 -21.49 -16.29 -15.30
C GLY A 494 -22.54 -17.19 -15.95
N ARG A 495 -22.31 -17.72 -17.16
CA ARG A 495 -23.33 -18.47 -17.91
C ARG A 495 -23.66 -19.82 -17.28
N TYR A 496 -22.67 -20.63 -16.95
CA TYR A 496 -22.85 -21.89 -16.23
C TYR A 496 -23.02 -21.64 -14.73
N GLU A 497 -22.33 -20.65 -14.18
CA GLU A 497 -22.49 -20.25 -12.77
C GLU A 497 -23.92 -19.75 -12.47
N SER A 498 -24.69 -19.29 -13.48
CA SER A 498 -26.12 -18.95 -13.31
C SER A 498 -26.97 -20.10 -12.77
N ARG A 499 -26.58 -21.35 -13.07
CA ARG A 499 -27.23 -22.57 -12.54
C ARG A 499 -27.03 -22.73 -11.03
N ASP A 500 -25.92 -22.21 -10.50
CA ASP A 500 -25.61 -22.23 -9.08
C ASP A 500 -26.44 -21.19 -8.33
N VAL A 501 -26.63 -20.01 -8.95
CA VAL A 501 -27.56 -18.99 -8.44
C VAL A 501 -28.98 -19.58 -8.31
N ILE A 502 -29.49 -20.25 -9.34
CA ILE A 502 -30.79 -20.94 -9.28
C ILE A 502 -30.83 -22.00 -8.17
N GLY A 503 -29.78 -22.81 -8.06
CA GLY A 503 -29.65 -23.81 -6.98
C GLY A 503 -29.74 -23.19 -5.58
N SER A 504 -29.07 -22.07 -5.37
CA SER A 504 -29.08 -21.36 -4.07
C SER A 504 -30.45 -20.78 -3.71
N ILE A 505 -31.19 -20.24 -4.71
CA ILE A 505 -32.56 -19.76 -4.50
C ILE A 505 -33.49 -20.93 -4.15
N ARG A 506 -33.41 -22.04 -4.89
CA ARG A 506 -34.19 -23.25 -4.62
C ARG A 506 -33.88 -23.83 -3.25
N TYR A 507 -32.61 -23.83 -2.83
CA TYR A 507 -32.22 -24.27 -1.50
C TYR A 507 -32.94 -23.47 -0.41
N ILE A 508 -32.86 -22.13 -0.45
CA ILE A 508 -33.56 -21.26 0.51
C ILE A 508 -35.08 -21.45 0.47
N ARG A 509 -35.67 -21.66 -0.71
CA ARG A 509 -37.12 -21.91 -0.85
C ARG A 509 -37.56 -23.30 -0.39
N SER A 510 -36.66 -24.28 -0.35
CA SER A 510 -36.96 -25.64 0.10
C SER A 510 -36.91 -25.81 1.63
N ARG A 511 -36.14 -24.95 2.30
CA ARG A 511 -35.95 -24.94 3.74
C ARG A 511 -37.22 -24.49 4.49
N PRO A 512 -37.75 -25.26 5.46
CA PRO A 512 -38.98 -24.91 6.18
C PRO A 512 -38.91 -23.56 6.93
N ASP A 513 -37.73 -23.22 7.43
CA ASP A 513 -37.43 -22.02 8.21
C ASP A 513 -37.24 -20.77 7.34
N THR A 514 -36.83 -20.91 6.07
CA THR A 514 -36.56 -19.75 5.18
C THR A 514 -37.49 -19.63 3.97
N ARG A 515 -38.31 -20.65 3.66
CA ARG A 515 -39.12 -20.70 2.41
C ARG A 515 -40.08 -19.54 2.18
N ASN A 516 -40.51 -18.87 3.25
CA ASN A 516 -41.46 -17.75 3.20
C ASN A 516 -40.79 -16.39 3.47
N MET A 517 -39.46 -16.36 3.59
CA MET A 517 -38.71 -15.13 3.86
C MET A 517 -38.54 -14.30 2.59
N THR A 518 -38.41 -12.99 2.78
CA THR A 518 -38.10 -12.04 1.72
C THR A 518 -36.66 -12.23 1.26
N LEU A 519 -36.45 -12.32 -0.06
CA LEU A 519 -35.13 -12.61 -0.65
C LEU A 519 -34.51 -11.40 -1.32
N GLY A 520 -33.20 -11.24 -1.14
CA GLY A 520 -32.35 -10.30 -1.87
C GLY A 520 -31.05 -10.96 -2.31
N LEU A 521 -30.40 -10.39 -3.32
CA LEU A 521 -29.14 -10.89 -3.88
C LEU A 521 -28.04 -9.85 -3.68
N PHE A 522 -26.87 -10.30 -3.25
CA PHE A 522 -25.65 -9.48 -3.21
C PHE A 522 -24.49 -10.18 -3.95
N PRO A 523 -24.57 -10.34 -5.28
CA PRO A 523 -23.59 -11.10 -6.05
C PRO A 523 -22.46 -10.23 -6.63
N ARG A 524 -21.19 -10.66 -6.49
CA ARG A 524 -20.01 -9.85 -6.87
C ARG A 524 -19.45 -10.23 -8.24
N CYS A 525 -19.19 -9.25 -9.11
CA CYS A 525 -18.50 -9.43 -10.40
C CYS A 525 -19.09 -10.59 -11.24
N MET A 526 -18.38 -11.71 -11.37
CA MET A 526 -18.89 -12.92 -12.02
C MET A 526 -20.23 -13.39 -11.43
N GLY A 527 -20.41 -13.29 -10.12
CA GLY A 527 -21.68 -13.59 -9.48
C GLY A 527 -22.80 -12.68 -9.98
N GLY A 528 -22.52 -11.38 -10.17
CA GLY A 528 -23.49 -10.42 -10.71
C GLY A 528 -23.91 -10.81 -12.13
N ASN A 529 -22.92 -11.12 -12.97
CA ASN A 529 -23.17 -11.65 -14.30
C ASN A 529 -24.01 -12.95 -14.26
N ALA A 530 -23.69 -13.85 -13.32
CA ALA A 530 -24.42 -15.11 -13.15
C ALA A 530 -25.87 -14.89 -12.75
N ALA A 531 -26.16 -13.93 -11.86
CA ALA A 531 -27.51 -13.55 -11.50
C ALA A 531 -28.28 -12.98 -12.70
N PHE A 532 -27.67 -12.11 -13.51
CA PHE A 532 -28.31 -11.59 -14.72
C PHE A 532 -28.60 -12.69 -15.75
N HIS A 533 -27.66 -13.60 -15.97
CA HIS A 533 -27.88 -14.77 -16.82
C HIS A 533 -28.97 -15.69 -16.28
N ALA A 534 -29.06 -15.88 -14.97
CA ALA A 534 -30.11 -16.69 -14.35
C ALA A 534 -31.49 -16.05 -14.54
N ILE A 535 -31.62 -14.75 -14.29
CA ILE A 535 -32.87 -13.98 -14.52
C ILE A 535 -33.29 -14.07 -15.98
N SER A 536 -32.34 -13.89 -16.90
CA SER A 536 -32.64 -13.96 -18.33
C SER A 536 -33.06 -15.36 -18.80
N ARG A 537 -32.71 -16.42 -18.08
CA ARG A 537 -33.01 -17.80 -18.45
C ARG A 537 -34.31 -18.30 -17.82
N LEU A 538 -34.51 -18.05 -16.53
CA LEU A 538 -35.62 -18.55 -15.71
C LEU A 538 -36.17 -17.40 -14.84
N PRO A 539 -36.80 -16.37 -15.43
CA PRO A 539 -37.30 -15.21 -14.67
C PRO A 539 -38.28 -15.58 -13.56
N GLU A 540 -39.04 -16.66 -13.71
CA GLU A 540 -39.97 -17.18 -12.71
C GLU A 540 -39.28 -17.59 -11.39
N GLU A 541 -38.03 -18.06 -11.46
CA GLU A 541 -37.24 -18.37 -10.26
C GLU A 541 -36.91 -17.10 -9.44
N PHE A 542 -37.07 -15.91 -10.02
CA PHE A 542 -36.76 -14.65 -9.36
C PHE A 542 -38.01 -13.94 -8.82
N GLU A 543 -39.19 -14.54 -8.94
CA GLU A 543 -40.41 -14.01 -8.33
C GLU A 543 -40.26 -13.84 -6.80
N GLY A 544 -40.57 -12.65 -6.31
CA GLY A 544 -40.45 -12.30 -4.90
C GLY A 544 -39.05 -11.90 -4.43
N ILE A 545 -38.03 -11.97 -5.29
CA ILE A 545 -36.71 -11.38 -5.00
C ILE A 545 -36.81 -9.86 -5.14
N ARG A 546 -36.40 -9.13 -4.10
CA ARG A 546 -36.72 -7.71 -3.96
C ARG A 546 -35.62 -6.75 -4.38
N VAL A 547 -34.37 -7.19 -4.32
CA VAL A 547 -33.22 -6.31 -4.52
C VAL A 547 -31.99 -7.07 -5.02
N ILE A 548 -31.18 -6.40 -5.83
CA ILE A 548 -29.85 -6.83 -6.24
C ILE A 548 -28.85 -5.73 -5.85
N VAL A 549 -27.75 -6.11 -5.21
CA VAL A 549 -26.56 -5.26 -5.01
C VAL A 549 -25.37 -5.96 -5.66
N THR A 550 -24.78 -5.39 -6.69
CA THR A 550 -23.70 -6.04 -7.44
C THR A 550 -22.47 -5.15 -7.59
N PRO A 551 -21.38 -5.44 -6.84
CA PRO A 551 -20.10 -4.78 -7.06
C PRO A 551 -19.48 -5.30 -8.36
N GLN A 552 -19.03 -4.35 -9.16
CA GLN A 552 -18.14 -4.56 -10.29
C GLN A 552 -18.53 -5.67 -11.28
N PRO A 553 -19.75 -5.71 -11.83
CA PRO A 553 -20.01 -6.55 -13.00
C PRO A 553 -19.07 -6.14 -14.14
N ILE A 554 -18.67 -7.08 -15.00
CA ILE A 554 -17.66 -6.83 -16.05
C ILE A 554 -17.86 -7.77 -17.25
N SER A 555 -17.63 -7.26 -18.45
CA SER A 555 -17.54 -8.08 -19.66
C SER A 555 -16.13 -8.65 -19.83
N ALA A 556 -15.99 -9.98 -19.99
CA ALA A 556 -14.65 -10.56 -20.19
C ALA A 556 -13.97 -10.05 -21.47
N ASN A 557 -14.73 -9.76 -22.53
CA ASN A 557 -14.22 -9.12 -23.74
C ASN A 557 -13.52 -7.78 -23.43
N MET A 558 -14.14 -6.93 -22.60
CA MET A 558 -13.54 -5.66 -22.16
C MET A 558 -12.26 -5.91 -21.37
N SER A 559 -12.29 -6.79 -20.37
CA SER A 559 -11.11 -7.05 -19.55
C SER A 559 -9.94 -7.62 -20.35
N THR A 560 -10.23 -8.49 -21.32
CA THR A 560 -9.21 -9.06 -22.21
C THR A 560 -8.60 -8.00 -23.11
N ARG A 561 -9.41 -7.09 -23.65
CA ARG A 561 -8.94 -5.95 -24.45
C ARG A 561 -7.98 -5.06 -23.66
N VAL A 562 -8.35 -4.72 -22.43
CA VAL A 562 -7.50 -3.92 -21.53
C VAL A 562 -6.21 -4.67 -21.17
N ASP A 563 -6.26 -6.00 -20.96
CA ASP A 563 -5.06 -6.80 -20.69
C ASP A 563 -4.08 -6.83 -21.87
N LEU A 564 -4.58 -6.96 -23.11
CA LEU A 564 -3.72 -6.90 -24.30
C LEU A 564 -3.03 -5.54 -24.44
N GLU A 565 -3.78 -4.45 -24.30
CA GLU A 565 -3.23 -3.09 -24.35
C GLU A 565 -2.15 -2.88 -23.28
N ARG A 566 -2.41 -3.34 -22.05
CA ARG A 566 -1.45 -3.26 -20.94
C ARG A 566 -0.17 -4.04 -21.19
N ARG A 567 -0.27 -5.17 -21.90
CA ARG A 567 0.87 -5.99 -22.33
C ARG A 567 1.58 -5.45 -23.59
N GLY A 568 1.05 -4.38 -24.20
CA GLY A 568 1.57 -3.85 -25.46
C GLY A 568 1.28 -4.71 -26.68
N ILE A 569 0.29 -5.62 -26.59
CA ILE A 569 -0.14 -6.48 -27.70
C ILE A 569 -1.17 -5.71 -28.56
N PRO A 570 -0.97 -5.60 -29.89
CA PRO A 570 -1.92 -4.94 -30.76
C PRO A 570 -3.31 -5.59 -30.72
N LEU A 571 -4.37 -4.78 -30.69
CA LEU A 571 -5.75 -5.28 -30.65
C LEU A 571 -6.18 -6.07 -31.89
N SER A 572 -5.39 -6.07 -32.97
CA SER A 572 -5.60 -6.98 -34.10
C SER A 572 -5.53 -8.45 -33.70
N TYR A 573 -4.80 -8.80 -32.62
CA TYR A 573 -4.74 -10.16 -32.09
C TYR A 573 -5.96 -10.57 -31.26
N MET A 574 -6.95 -9.69 -31.07
CA MET A 574 -8.19 -10.04 -30.38
C MET A 574 -8.93 -11.19 -31.08
N GLU A 575 -8.90 -11.24 -32.41
CA GLU A 575 -9.55 -12.32 -33.17
C GLU A 575 -8.86 -13.68 -32.93
N ASP A 576 -7.53 -13.69 -32.86
CA ASP A 576 -6.77 -14.91 -32.59
C ASP A 576 -6.99 -15.39 -31.16
N LEU A 577 -6.99 -14.46 -30.20
CA LEU A 577 -7.30 -14.76 -28.81
C LEU A 577 -8.74 -15.30 -28.66
N ASP A 578 -9.70 -14.69 -29.34
CA ASP A 578 -11.09 -15.15 -29.33
C ASP A 578 -11.22 -16.58 -29.88
N LYS A 579 -10.56 -16.90 -31.00
CA LYS A 579 -10.48 -18.28 -31.52
C LYS A 579 -9.85 -19.21 -30.48
N MET A 580 -8.75 -18.82 -29.85
CA MET A 580 -8.09 -19.63 -28.81
C MET A 580 -8.99 -19.90 -27.60
N VAL A 581 -9.75 -18.91 -27.15
CA VAL A 581 -10.73 -19.04 -26.06
C VAL A 581 -11.87 -19.94 -26.52
N PHE A 582 -12.39 -19.77 -27.73
CA PHE A 582 -13.44 -20.61 -28.31
C PHE A 582 -13.02 -22.07 -28.39
N TRP A 583 -11.82 -22.39 -28.89
CA TRP A 583 -11.33 -23.76 -28.97
C TRP A 583 -11.20 -24.43 -27.60
N ARG A 584 -10.95 -23.66 -26.55
CA ARG A 584 -10.85 -24.16 -25.17
C ARG A 584 -12.20 -24.27 -24.49
N THR A 585 -13.12 -23.35 -24.73
CA THR A 585 -14.31 -23.16 -23.89
C THR A 585 -15.64 -23.37 -24.61
N SER A 586 -15.62 -23.46 -25.93
CA SER A 586 -16.79 -23.43 -26.82
C SER A 586 -17.60 -22.13 -26.74
N LEU A 587 -16.99 -21.04 -26.24
CA LEU A 587 -17.60 -19.72 -26.11
C LEU A 587 -16.67 -18.66 -26.70
N HIS A 588 -17.22 -17.75 -27.50
CA HIS A 588 -16.55 -16.53 -27.94
C HIS A 588 -16.58 -15.48 -26.83
N LEU A 589 -15.58 -14.59 -26.78
CA LEU A 589 -15.40 -13.53 -25.78
C LEU A 589 -16.63 -12.63 -25.64
N GLU A 590 -17.35 -12.34 -26.73
CA GLU A 590 -18.61 -11.58 -26.67
C GLU A 590 -19.68 -12.25 -25.81
N GLN A 591 -19.69 -13.60 -25.78
CA GLN A 591 -20.68 -14.38 -25.02
C GLN A 591 -20.44 -14.36 -23.50
N TYR A 592 -19.31 -13.79 -23.05
CA TYR A 592 -18.96 -13.54 -21.65
C TYR A 592 -19.39 -12.15 -21.16
N SER A 593 -20.06 -11.35 -22.02
CA SER A 593 -20.65 -10.08 -21.58
C SER A 593 -22.00 -10.32 -20.91
N PRO A 594 -22.26 -9.69 -19.75
CA PRO A 594 -23.57 -9.74 -19.10
C PRO A 594 -24.58 -8.77 -19.72
N ILE A 595 -24.16 -7.84 -20.60
CA ILE A 595 -25.01 -6.78 -21.16
C ILE A 595 -26.30 -7.32 -21.80
N PRO A 596 -26.26 -8.39 -22.64
CA PRO A 596 -27.50 -8.95 -23.19
C PRO A 596 -28.45 -9.48 -22.11
N ALA A 597 -27.93 -10.08 -21.03
CA ALA A 597 -28.72 -10.64 -19.95
C ALA A 597 -29.25 -9.56 -18.98
N ALA A 598 -28.51 -8.46 -18.80
CA ALA A 598 -28.93 -7.32 -17.99
C ALA A 598 -30.25 -6.70 -18.48
N ARG A 599 -30.57 -6.82 -19.78
CA ARG A 599 -31.84 -6.38 -20.37
C ARG A 599 -33.08 -7.09 -19.82
N SER A 600 -32.89 -8.24 -19.19
CA SER A 600 -33.96 -9.03 -18.59
C SER A 600 -34.18 -8.71 -17.10
N VAL A 601 -33.36 -7.83 -16.51
CA VAL A 601 -33.39 -7.53 -15.07
C VAL A 601 -34.54 -6.59 -14.73
N THR A 602 -35.51 -7.08 -13.96
CA THR A 602 -36.69 -6.35 -13.50
C THR A 602 -36.70 -6.07 -11.99
N ILE A 603 -35.58 -6.35 -11.30
CA ILE A 603 -35.43 -6.21 -9.85
C ILE A 603 -34.60 -4.96 -9.55
N PRO A 604 -34.98 -4.14 -8.54
CA PRO A 604 -34.20 -2.98 -8.12
C PRO A 604 -32.71 -3.31 -7.93
N THR A 605 -31.83 -2.60 -8.65
CA THR A 605 -30.42 -2.97 -8.76
C THR A 605 -29.46 -1.82 -8.40
N TYR A 606 -28.59 -2.04 -7.42
CA TYR A 606 -27.48 -1.16 -7.10
C TYR A 606 -26.18 -1.74 -7.66
N ILE A 607 -25.51 -1.00 -8.54
CA ILE A 607 -24.17 -1.31 -9.05
C ILE A 607 -23.17 -0.33 -8.42
N TYR A 608 -22.03 -0.84 -7.98
CA TYR A 608 -20.90 0.03 -7.59
C TYR A 608 -19.58 -0.48 -8.13
N GLN A 609 -18.70 0.45 -8.52
CA GLN A 609 -17.50 0.13 -9.29
C GLN A 609 -16.42 1.20 -9.09
N VAL A 610 -15.15 0.78 -9.02
CA VAL A 610 -14.00 1.70 -9.13
C VAL A 610 -13.99 2.34 -10.52
N HIS A 611 -14.03 3.67 -10.59
CA HIS A 611 -14.09 4.41 -11.84
C HIS A 611 -12.85 4.15 -12.70
N ASP A 612 -11.66 4.36 -12.14
CA ASP A 612 -10.37 4.21 -12.86
C ASP A 612 -9.78 2.79 -12.76
N ASP A 613 -10.63 1.76 -12.76
CA ASP A 613 -10.23 0.35 -12.65
C ASP A 613 -9.36 -0.10 -13.84
N ILE A 614 -8.12 -0.48 -13.56
CA ILE A 614 -7.14 -0.88 -14.60
C ILE A 614 -7.43 -2.21 -15.30
N ASN A 615 -8.47 -2.94 -14.90
CA ASN A 615 -8.89 -4.18 -15.55
C ASN A 615 -10.14 -4.01 -16.44
N THR A 616 -10.73 -2.82 -16.48
CA THR A 616 -11.87 -2.52 -17.36
C THR A 616 -11.83 -1.04 -17.78
N ARG A 617 -12.93 -0.54 -18.32
CA ARG A 617 -13.13 0.89 -18.53
C ARG A 617 -14.54 1.29 -18.07
N PRO A 618 -14.76 2.55 -17.66
CA PRO A 618 -16.07 3.02 -17.21
C PRO A 618 -17.20 2.72 -18.20
N GLU A 619 -16.94 2.78 -19.51
CA GLU A 619 -17.96 2.55 -20.54
C GLU A 619 -18.57 1.14 -20.50
N ASP A 620 -17.83 0.12 -20.04
CA ASP A 620 -18.35 -1.26 -19.94
C ASP A 620 -19.43 -1.35 -18.86
N VAL A 621 -19.12 -0.82 -17.68
CA VAL A 621 -20.02 -0.89 -16.52
C VAL A 621 -21.21 0.06 -16.70
N GLN A 622 -20.98 1.21 -17.33
CA GLN A 622 -22.07 2.10 -17.75
C GLN A 622 -23.00 1.38 -18.74
N ALA A 623 -22.47 0.66 -19.73
CA ALA A 623 -23.30 -0.09 -20.68
C ALA A 623 -24.10 -1.23 -20.01
N ILE A 624 -23.53 -1.89 -19.00
CA ILE A 624 -24.25 -2.89 -18.18
C ILE A 624 -25.40 -2.22 -17.40
N PHE A 625 -25.13 -1.09 -16.75
CA PHE A 625 -26.14 -0.33 -16.02
C PHE A 625 -27.26 0.19 -16.94
N ASP A 626 -26.91 0.74 -18.09
CA ASP A 626 -27.85 1.28 -19.08
C ASP A 626 -28.74 0.19 -19.65
N ALA A 627 -28.22 -1.04 -19.80
CA ALA A 627 -28.99 -2.18 -20.29
C ALA A 627 -30.11 -2.63 -19.36
N ILE A 628 -30.03 -2.35 -18.05
CA ILE A 628 -31.10 -2.68 -17.09
C ILE A 628 -32.33 -1.79 -17.38
N PRO A 629 -33.51 -2.35 -17.71
CA PRO A 629 -34.63 -1.58 -18.26
C PRO A 629 -35.44 -0.78 -17.23
N ILE A 630 -35.27 -1.07 -15.94
CA ILE A 630 -36.08 -0.44 -14.88
C ILE A 630 -35.45 0.88 -14.38
N PRO A 631 -36.27 1.83 -13.89
CA PRO A 631 -35.76 3.07 -13.29
C PRO A 631 -35.22 2.89 -11.87
N GLU A 632 -35.61 1.83 -11.14
CA GLU A 632 -35.12 1.52 -9.78
C GLU A 632 -33.70 0.94 -9.80
N LYS A 633 -32.77 1.67 -10.40
CA LYS A 633 -31.35 1.30 -10.47
C LYS A 633 -30.45 2.46 -10.02
N LYS A 634 -29.35 2.14 -9.35
CA LYS A 634 -28.32 3.11 -8.93
C LYS A 634 -26.95 2.62 -9.40
N LEU A 635 -26.13 3.52 -9.94
CA LEU A 635 -24.71 3.29 -10.24
C LEU A 635 -23.89 4.24 -9.37
N PHE A 636 -22.95 3.69 -8.61
CA PHE A 636 -22.04 4.44 -7.76
C PHE A 636 -20.60 4.21 -8.19
N TRP A 637 -19.87 5.31 -8.39
CA TRP A 637 -18.46 5.29 -8.76
C TRP A 637 -17.59 5.51 -7.52
N ILE A 638 -16.67 4.57 -7.28
CA ILE A 638 -15.62 4.71 -6.28
C ILE A 638 -14.44 5.40 -6.96
N GLU A 639 -14.09 6.57 -6.44
CA GLU A 639 -13.01 7.43 -6.95
C GLU A 639 -11.72 7.27 -6.13
N ASN A 640 -10.63 7.86 -6.61
CA ASN A 640 -9.33 7.92 -5.93
C ASN A 640 -8.62 6.56 -5.73
N THR A 641 -8.98 5.56 -6.51
CA THR A 641 -8.23 4.31 -6.62
C THR A 641 -8.33 3.76 -8.03
N THR A 642 -7.33 2.99 -8.42
CA THR A 642 -7.30 2.24 -9.69
C THR A 642 -7.35 0.73 -9.46
N ARG A 643 -7.32 0.31 -8.19
CA ARG A 643 -7.30 -1.10 -7.78
C ARG A 643 -8.72 -1.64 -7.71
N ARG A 644 -9.06 -2.56 -8.63
CA ARG A 644 -10.37 -3.20 -8.71
C ARG A 644 -10.89 -3.66 -7.35
N TRP A 645 -10.07 -4.36 -6.57
CA TRP A 645 -10.55 -5.03 -5.35
C TRP A 645 -10.82 -4.09 -4.17
N ASP A 646 -10.54 -2.79 -4.29
CA ASP A 646 -11.02 -1.80 -3.32
C ASP A 646 -12.55 -1.74 -3.29
N ALA A 647 -13.23 -1.97 -4.42
CA ALA A 647 -14.69 -2.09 -4.40
C ALA A 647 -15.17 -3.32 -3.65
N TYR A 648 -14.42 -4.41 -3.60
CA TYR A 648 -14.82 -5.58 -2.82
C TYR A 648 -14.76 -5.31 -1.32
N LEU A 649 -13.89 -4.40 -0.88
CA LEU A 649 -13.77 -3.95 0.51
C LEU A 649 -14.57 -2.67 0.80
N HIS A 650 -15.18 -2.05 -0.21
CA HIS A 650 -15.91 -0.78 -0.03
C HIS A 650 -17.11 -0.94 0.90
N PHE A 651 -17.85 -2.05 0.80
CA PHE A 651 -19.03 -2.27 1.65
C PHE A 651 -18.67 -2.32 3.14
N GLN A 652 -17.61 -3.05 3.52
CA GLN A 652 -17.15 -3.07 4.91
C GLN A 652 -16.55 -1.75 5.40
N GLN A 653 -16.12 -0.86 4.50
CA GLN A 653 -15.56 0.45 4.85
C GLN A 653 -16.62 1.55 4.94
N GLN A 654 -17.64 1.49 4.09
CA GLN A 654 -18.72 2.47 3.95
C GLN A 654 -20.06 1.74 3.72
N PRO A 655 -20.61 1.06 4.74
CA PRO A 655 -21.79 0.21 4.57
C PRO A 655 -23.09 0.98 4.42
N GLU A 656 -23.15 2.25 4.82
CA GLU A 656 -24.38 3.01 5.09
C GLU A 656 -25.30 3.09 3.87
N ASP A 657 -24.75 3.45 2.71
CA ASP A 657 -25.49 3.63 1.46
C ASP A 657 -26.08 2.30 0.95
N ILE A 658 -25.34 1.21 1.13
CA ILE A 658 -25.76 -0.13 0.70
C ILE A 658 -26.80 -0.70 1.67
N LEU A 659 -26.61 -0.52 2.98
CA LEU A 659 -27.60 -0.90 3.99
C LEU A 659 -28.91 -0.14 3.81
N ALA A 660 -28.87 1.17 3.55
CA ALA A 660 -30.06 1.97 3.27
C ALA A 660 -30.80 1.49 2.01
N TRP A 661 -30.06 1.09 0.96
CA TRP A 661 -30.67 0.51 -0.23
C TRP A 661 -31.34 -0.84 0.06
N LEU A 662 -30.67 -1.73 0.78
CA LEU A 662 -31.22 -3.02 1.19
C LEU A 662 -32.47 -2.83 2.07
N GLU A 663 -32.42 -1.91 3.02
CA GLU A 663 -33.54 -1.58 3.91
C GLU A 663 -34.75 -1.09 3.13
N LYS A 664 -34.56 -0.21 2.13
CA LYS A 664 -35.62 0.35 1.30
C LYS A 664 -36.44 -0.70 0.54
N TYR A 665 -35.78 -1.73 0.00
CA TYR A 665 -36.45 -2.69 -0.89
C TYR A 665 -36.83 -4.01 -0.21
N MET A 666 -36.16 -4.36 0.90
CA MET A 666 -36.41 -5.60 1.65
C MET A 666 -37.44 -5.44 2.79
N ASN A 667 -37.85 -4.21 3.12
CA ASN A 667 -38.94 -3.93 4.08
C ASN A 667 -40.32 -3.82 3.42
#